data_AF-A0A328ZJU1-F1
#
_entry.id   AF-A0A328ZJU1-F1
#
_cell.length_a   1.000
_cell.length_b   1.000
_cell.length_c   1.000
_cell.angle_alpha   90.00
_cell.angle_beta   90.00
_cell.angle_gamma   90.00
#
_symmetry.space_group_name_H-M   'P 1'
#
loop_
_entity.id
_entity.type
_entity.pdbx_description
1 polymer ?
#
loop_
_entity_poly.entity_id
_entity_poly.type
_entity_poly.pdbx_seq_one_letter_code
_entity_poly.pdbx_strand_id
1 'polypeptide(L)'
;MPTKSFWNGVCFVVIGLSHLAIAQTSHARTIDTIAFGNLSSESSHRLTTGFPSGYAVSTGPDGQASDVTSGGLSQSARRLLPRTPDADYYGGDMRFTMAVDPEKQNYFTLKVWGTDTSKSWLVLEIDGYEVGGRHMTQDESILLNSSGWHPNRFIYRTVRIPQKITSGRTSVQIRIRSVGEMYYYASGAYDAYQARMKAPTIGLYGAYIHDSTYLATAGEPQGTPPAYKIRTTSTADESNWLIRWKKGVNDQLSRSITAAVGTLAPRDLQYMARAYGADWTTAYQNSTAINQIVAGMDALVTAYAAAPDSYIGAHGNDSWGGYLGPAGDAVRMVWPQVQDRMGETVSYGGSLGTITRKDAWAKALRASVDYGRFNRRTIANQDMYTTVSIYMANSGLLLIDASNALNEQEARRYVYESYGLNPYLGSDLPGGGAVPVRGAAPFGPQWYMVTPKGTTREWCLVSGDYGERGADAFTLGKHIGDSRLVDQGLKMLRARAALRYPAVDSNGYLTSYVTEPIGCRNDHEFTWHVAYLAYDIASVLVARYGADEIGTDLLGYVQQQFSEGQLLPQMNVPNKGYADMVDVPAAYNAFRTMATTGMKLPMTSGQPDFAWADEENRVVAAKHGEERFWAVLQWRATNGINNLARVFTLSESQARLADVSVEDVQYVSAKRNVTRDGYVDNTPPHGRQPPDNPVLANKDEVYPVAMRPDLTKEPPTNTDGGRGYAYTLRYGHWLVALNAHPTQSYTMKAPAGFSGGKDLVSGKTFGATVTLAPASSTVFYLEDTN
;
A
#
# COMPACT_ATOMS: atom_id res chain seq x y z
N MET A 1 -40.43 -64.52 -55.64
CA MET A 1 -41.14 -65.20 -54.54
C MET A 1 -40.91 -64.39 -53.27
N PRO A 2 -41.91 -64.28 -52.39
CA PRO A 2 -42.59 -63.01 -52.05
C PRO A 2 -42.25 -62.58 -50.60
N THR A 3 -42.60 -61.41 -50.05
CA THR A 3 -43.96 -60.90 -49.79
C THR A 3 -43.95 -59.50 -49.15
N LYS A 4 -44.94 -58.67 -49.55
CA LYS A 4 -45.86 -57.83 -48.72
C LYS A 4 -45.26 -56.64 -47.92
N SER A 5 -45.44 -55.37 -48.29
CA SER A 5 -46.66 -54.49 -48.29
C SER A 5 -46.96 -53.84 -46.92
N PHE A 6 -47.56 -52.65 -46.70
CA PHE A 6 -48.59 -51.83 -47.36
C PHE A 6 -48.49 -50.38 -46.72
N TRP A 7 -48.61 -49.31 -47.52
CA TRP A 7 -49.33 -48.02 -47.30
C TRP A 7 -48.76 -46.76 -46.57
N ASN A 8 -48.59 -45.71 -47.41
CA ASN A 8 -49.10 -44.32 -47.38
C ASN A 8 -49.16 -43.48 -46.09
N GLY A 9 -48.56 -42.29 -46.17
CA GLY A 9 -48.92 -41.13 -45.34
C GLY A 9 -48.00 -39.91 -45.47
N VAL A 10 -48.36 -38.98 -46.36
CA VAL A 10 -48.14 -37.51 -46.35
C VAL A 10 -46.98 -36.96 -45.49
N CYS A 11 -45.97 -36.33 -46.13
CA CYS A 11 -45.06 -35.39 -45.46
C CYS A 11 -45.12 -33.99 -46.09
N PHE A 12 -45.39 -33.01 -45.23
CA PHE A 12 -45.33 -31.58 -45.46
C PHE A 12 -43.91 -31.13 -45.85
N VAL A 13 -43.83 -30.22 -46.81
CA VAL A 13 -42.63 -29.45 -47.11
C VAL A 13 -42.44 -28.41 -46.00
N VAL A 14 -41.41 -28.60 -45.16
CA VAL A 14 -40.92 -27.55 -44.25
C VAL A 14 -39.65 -26.97 -44.86
N ILE A 15 -39.75 -25.71 -45.27
CA ILE A 15 -38.62 -24.88 -45.67
C ILE A 15 -37.79 -24.62 -44.40
N GLY A 16 -36.61 -25.22 -44.32
CA GLY A 16 -35.66 -24.98 -43.25
C GLY A 16 -35.08 -23.57 -43.36
N LEU A 17 -35.61 -22.63 -42.58
CA LEU A 17 -34.92 -21.39 -42.23
C LEU A 17 -33.71 -21.74 -41.39
N SER A 18 -32.52 -21.70 -41.99
CA SER A 18 -31.25 -21.69 -41.29
C SER A 18 -31.18 -20.44 -40.41
N HIS A 19 -31.44 -20.59 -39.11
CA HIS A 19 -31.08 -19.59 -38.13
C HIS A 19 -29.55 -19.48 -38.10
N LEU A 20 -29.02 -18.43 -38.73
CA LEU A 20 -27.73 -17.89 -38.32
C LEU A 20 -27.86 -17.55 -36.83
N ALA A 21 -27.21 -18.34 -35.98
CA ALA A 21 -26.87 -17.90 -34.64
C ALA A 21 -25.87 -16.74 -34.80
N ILE A 22 -26.39 -15.52 -34.89
CA ILE A 22 -25.61 -14.32 -34.67
C ILE A 22 -25.18 -14.42 -33.21
N ALA A 23 -23.91 -14.73 -32.98
CA ALA A 23 -23.28 -14.54 -31.68
C ALA A 23 -23.43 -13.05 -31.36
N GLN A 24 -24.42 -12.69 -30.55
CA GLN A 24 -24.48 -11.35 -29.98
C GLN A 24 -23.25 -11.21 -29.09
N THR A 25 -22.29 -10.41 -29.54
CA THR A 25 -21.28 -9.82 -28.67
C THR A 25 -22.05 -9.08 -27.58
N SER A 26 -22.05 -9.61 -26.35
CA SER A 26 -22.70 -8.91 -25.24
C SER A 26 -21.85 -7.69 -24.90
N HIS A 27 -22.18 -6.56 -25.50
CA HIS A 27 -21.56 -5.28 -25.16
C HIS A 27 -21.89 -4.92 -23.70
N ALA A 28 -20.96 -4.25 -23.03
CA ALA A 28 -21.19 -3.68 -21.70
C ALA A 28 -22.45 -2.81 -21.73
N ARG A 29 -23.44 -3.12 -20.89
CA ARG A 29 -24.71 -2.39 -20.86
C ARG A 29 -24.77 -1.49 -19.64
N THR A 30 -24.85 -0.18 -19.87
CA THR A 30 -25.38 0.75 -18.88
C THR A 30 -26.87 0.49 -18.71
N ILE A 31 -27.26 0.03 -17.53
CA ILE A 31 -28.65 -0.33 -17.19
C ILE A 31 -29.44 0.93 -16.87
N ASP A 32 -28.85 1.85 -16.10
CA ASP A 32 -29.53 3.06 -15.65
C ASP A 32 -28.54 4.19 -15.37
N THR A 33 -29.00 5.44 -15.43
CA THR A 33 -28.16 6.63 -15.26
C THR A 33 -28.95 7.80 -14.69
N ILE A 34 -28.41 8.39 -13.62
CA ILE A 34 -28.90 9.63 -13.05
C ILE A 34 -27.85 10.75 -13.22
N ALA A 35 -28.29 11.91 -13.69
CA ALA A 35 -27.50 13.13 -13.76
C ALA A 35 -27.89 14.05 -12.59
N PHE A 36 -26.96 14.26 -11.67
CA PHE A 36 -27.23 15.06 -10.47
C PHE A 36 -27.29 16.56 -10.80
N GLY A 37 -28.19 17.27 -10.12
CA GLY A 37 -28.49 18.67 -10.41
C GLY A 37 -29.27 18.90 -11.70
N ASN A 38 -29.74 17.83 -12.37
CA ASN A 38 -30.72 17.90 -13.46
C ASN A 38 -32.10 17.51 -12.93
N LEU A 39 -33.02 18.48 -12.82
CA LEU A 39 -34.32 18.27 -12.18
C LEU A 39 -35.15 17.16 -12.84
N SER A 40 -35.08 17.03 -14.17
CA SER A 40 -35.82 15.98 -14.89
C SER A 40 -35.27 14.60 -14.56
N SER A 41 -33.95 14.43 -14.63
CA SER A 41 -33.28 13.15 -14.29
C SER A 41 -33.51 12.79 -12.82
N GLU A 42 -33.32 13.75 -11.91
CA GLU A 42 -33.53 13.53 -10.47
C GLU A 42 -34.98 13.16 -10.14
N SER A 43 -35.96 13.80 -10.79
CA SER A 43 -37.38 13.48 -10.60
C SER A 43 -37.74 12.09 -11.12
N SER A 44 -37.19 11.67 -12.27
CA SER A 44 -37.37 10.32 -12.82
C SER A 44 -36.86 9.22 -11.88
N HIS A 45 -35.84 9.52 -11.08
CA HIS A 45 -35.27 8.60 -10.09
C HIS A 45 -35.78 8.83 -8.66
N ARG A 46 -36.81 9.70 -8.49
CA ARG A 46 -37.42 10.03 -7.20
C ARG A 46 -36.39 10.51 -6.17
N LEU A 47 -35.41 11.29 -6.62
CA LEU A 47 -34.34 11.76 -5.75
C LEU A 47 -34.89 12.64 -4.63
N THR A 48 -34.48 12.32 -3.41
CA THR A 48 -34.76 13.11 -2.20
C THR A 48 -33.47 13.36 -1.44
N THR A 49 -33.39 14.44 -0.68
CA THR A 49 -32.23 14.73 0.17
C THR A 49 -32.68 15.08 1.58
N GLY A 50 -31.89 14.69 2.58
CA GLY A 50 -32.19 14.98 3.98
C GLY A 50 -30.98 14.76 4.86
N PHE A 51 -31.19 14.79 6.17
CA PHE A 51 -30.17 14.37 7.12
C PHE A 51 -30.56 13.03 7.77
N PRO A 52 -29.59 12.23 8.23
CA PRO A 52 -29.89 11.03 9.02
C PRO A 52 -30.70 11.37 10.27
N SER A 53 -31.74 10.60 10.57
CA SER A 53 -32.55 10.73 11.79
C SER A 53 -32.03 9.81 12.91
N GLY A 54 -32.28 10.17 14.17
CA GLY A 54 -32.03 9.30 15.33
C GLY A 54 -30.61 9.34 15.95
N TYR A 55 -29.68 10.06 15.33
CA TYR A 55 -28.26 10.10 15.77
C TYR A 55 -27.70 11.54 15.83
N ALA A 56 -28.58 12.53 15.71
CA ALA A 56 -28.18 13.93 15.68
C ALA A 56 -27.65 14.35 17.06
N VAL A 57 -26.43 14.88 17.09
CA VAL A 57 -25.90 15.54 18.30
C VAL A 57 -26.54 16.93 18.48
N SER A 58 -27.06 17.52 17.41
CA SER A 58 -27.78 18.81 17.42
C SER A 58 -29.27 18.65 17.71
N THR A 59 -29.83 19.58 18.49
CA THR A 59 -31.26 19.65 18.86
C THR A 59 -32.02 20.78 18.14
N GLY A 60 -31.39 21.49 17.19
CA GLY A 60 -31.98 22.59 16.42
C GLY A 60 -32.66 22.14 15.12
N PRO A 61 -33.38 23.03 14.41
CA PRO A 61 -33.91 22.73 13.08
C PRO A 61 -32.78 22.57 12.07
N ASP A 62 -32.91 21.58 11.19
CA ASP A 62 -31.92 21.32 10.15
C ASP A 62 -31.95 22.37 9.04
N GLY A 63 -30.76 22.73 8.56
CA GLY A 63 -30.60 23.53 7.33
C GLY A 63 -30.83 22.73 6.05
N GLN A 64 -30.27 23.20 4.95
CA GLN A 64 -30.33 22.49 3.67
C GLN A 64 -29.34 21.31 3.67
N ALA A 65 -29.81 20.11 3.31
CA ALA A 65 -28.98 18.90 3.28
C ALA A 65 -28.07 18.79 2.04
N SER A 66 -28.44 19.44 0.94
CA SER A 66 -27.66 19.40 -0.30
C SER A 66 -27.91 20.64 -1.17
N ASP A 67 -26.95 21.03 -1.99
CA ASP A 67 -27.12 22.08 -3.00
C ASP A 67 -26.71 21.62 -4.40
N VAL A 68 -27.08 22.41 -5.39
CA VAL A 68 -26.67 22.23 -6.80
C VAL A 68 -25.66 23.32 -7.14
N THR A 69 -24.59 22.93 -7.82
CA THR A 69 -23.51 23.83 -8.23
C THR A 69 -23.18 23.65 -9.72
N SER A 70 -22.55 24.66 -10.32
CA SER A 70 -21.95 24.57 -11.64
C SER A 70 -20.51 24.12 -11.48
N GLY A 71 -20.25 22.84 -11.73
CA GLY A 71 -18.96 22.19 -11.55
C GLY A 71 -18.06 22.24 -12.79
N GLY A 72 -17.18 21.24 -12.91
CA GLY A 72 -16.28 21.03 -14.03
C GLY A 72 -17.00 21.03 -15.38
N LEU A 73 -16.41 21.71 -16.36
CA LEU A 73 -17.00 21.93 -17.70
C LEU A 73 -18.39 22.58 -17.66
N SER A 74 -18.69 23.35 -16.61
CA SER A 74 -20.02 23.95 -16.38
C SER A 74 -21.16 22.92 -16.29
N GLN A 75 -20.86 21.67 -15.96
CA GLN A 75 -21.88 20.65 -15.71
C GLN A 75 -22.52 20.88 -14.34
N SER A 76 -23.82 20.59 -14.25
CA SER A 76 -24.50 20.57 -12.96
C SER A 76 -23.94 19.44 -12.09
N ALA A 77 -23.78 19.72 -10.80
CA ALA A 77 -23.38 18.74 -9.80
C ALA A 77 -24.11 19.00 -8.49
N ARG A 78 -24.33 17.94 -7.70
CA ARG A 78 -24.88 18.05 -6.34
C ARG A 78 -23.77 17.94 -5.31
N ARG A 79 -23.83 18.73 -4.24
CA ARG A 79 -22.98 18.55 -3.05
C ARG A 79 -23.84 18.24 -1.84
N LEU A 80 -23.34 17.39 -0.96
CA LEU A 80 -23.96 17.14 0.34
C LEU A 80 -23.36 18.11 1.36
N LEU A 81 -24.23 18.72 2.17
CA LEU A 81 -23.88 19.83 3.06
C LEU A 81 -23.72 19.35 4.51
N PRO A 82 -22.88 20.01 5.32
CA PRO A 82 -22.84 19.76 6.75
C PRO A 82 -24.17 20.17 7.40
N ARG A 83 -24.52 19.53 8.52
CA ARG A 83 -25.67 19.95 9.34
C ARG A 83 -25.40 21.34 9.92
N THR A 84 -26.42 22.21 9.95
CA THR A 84 -26.36 23.56 10.52
C THR A 84 -27.53 23.77 11.49
N PRO A 85 -27.38 24.56 12.57
CA PRO A 85 -26.19 25.37 12.91
C PRO A 85 -25.00 24.57 13.43
N ASP A 86 -25.22 23.36 13.95
CA ASP A 86 -24.17 22.54 14.53
C ASP A 86 -23.77 21.38 13.60
N ALA A 87 -22.49 21.34 13.25
CA ALA A 87 -21.91 20.22 12.52
C ALA A 87 -22.00 18.92 13.33
N ASP A 88 -22.27 17.82 12.62
CA ASP A 88 -22.34 16.46 13.15
C ASP A 88 -21.30 15.57 12.43
N TYR A 89 -21.09 14.34 12.90
CA TYR A 89 -20.34 13.31 12.18
C TYR A 89 -20.90 13.03 10.79
N TYR A 90 -22.23 13.20 10.63
CA TYR A 90 -22.95 13.02 9.38
C TYR A 90 -23.39 14.37 8.81
N GLY A 91 -23.18 14.54 7.50
CA GLY A 91 -23.82 15.61 6.73
C GLY A 91 -25.12 15.15 6.08
N GLY A 92 -25.50 15.82 5.00
CA GLY A 92 -26.64 15.45 4.20
C GLY A 92 -26.48 14.09 3.52
N ASP A 93 -27.61 13.53 3.12
CA ASP A 93 -27.71 12.37 2.27
C ASP A 93 -28.63 12.65 1.08
N MET A 94 -28.49 11.81 0.05
CA MET A 94 -29.42 11.75 -1.06
C MET A 94 -29.85 10.30 -1.30
N ARG A 95 -31.14 10.10 -1.53
CA ARG A 95 -31.77 8.81 -1.83
C ARG A 95 -32.44 8.84 -3.18
N PHE A 96 -32.28 7.81 -4.00
CA PHE A 96 -32.87 7.71 -5.33
C PHE A 96 -33.01 6.23 -5.73
N THR A 97 -33.92 5.93 -6.66
CA THR A 97 -34.14 4.56 -7.16
C THR A 97 -33.46 4.40 -8.51
N MET A 98 -32.68 3.33 -8.69
CA MET A 98 -32.10 2.96 -9.99
C MET A 98 -32.50 1.54 -10.38
N ALA A 99 -32.64 1.31 -11.69
CA ALA A 99 -32.83 -0.02 -12.24
C ALA A 99 -31.57 -0.88 -12.12
N VAL A 100 -31.76 -2.19 -11.95
CA VAL A 100 -30.69 -3.19 -11.86
C VAL A 100 -31.06 -4.42 -12.70
N ASP A 101 -30.06 -5.22 -13.07
CA ASP A 101 -30.28 -6.52 -13.67
C ASP A 101 -30.54 -7.58 -12.58
N PRO A 102 -31.64 -8.34 -12.65
CA PRO A 102 -31.99 -9.32 -11.62
C PRO A 102 -31.12 -10.58 -11.63
N GLU A 103 -30.38 -10.85 -12.72
CA GLU A 103 -29.67 -12.11 -12.94
C GLU A 103 -28.14 -11.92 -12.95
N LYS A 104 -27.68 -10.78 -13.47
CA LYS A 104 -26.26 -10.48 -13.63
C LYS A 104 -25.65 -9.78 -12.41
N GLN A 105 -24.32 -9.82 -12.35
CA GLN A 105 -23.56 -8.98 -11.45
C GLN A 105 -23.73 -7.51 -11.84
N ASN A 106 -24.17 -6.67 -10.90
CA ASN A 106 -24.31 -5.23 -11.10
C ASN A 106 -23.15 -4.46 -10.48
N TYR A 107 -22.81 -3.32 -11.07
CA TYR A 107 -21.81 -2.39 -10.57
C TYR A 107 -22.41 -1.00 -10.46
N PHE A 108 -22.03 -0.27 -9.42
CA PHE A 108 -22.37 1.14 -9.23
C PHE A 108 -21.15 2.00 -9.55
N THR A 109 -21.32 3.02 -10.41
CA THR A 109 -20.25 3.98 -10.71
C THR A 109 -20.67 5.39 -10.38
N LEU A 110 -19.80 6.13 -9.69
CA LEU A 110 -19.96 7.54 -9.38
C LEU A 110 -18.99 8.37 -10.22
N LYS A 111 -19.50 9.42 -10.89
CA LYS A 111 -18.72 10.40 -11.65
C LYS A 111 -18.46 11.64 -10.81
N VAL A 112 -17.19 11.96 -10.59
CA VAL A 112 -16.74 13.11 -9.80
C VAL A 112 -15.64 13.89 -10.51
N TRP A 113 -15.46 15.15 -10.18
CA TRP A 113 -14.45 16.01 -10.81
C TRP A 113 -13.13 15.95 -10.04
N GLY A 114 -12.04 15.66 -10.74
CA GLY A 114 -10.75 15.41 -10.12
C GLY A 114 -9.99 16.65 -9.64
N THR A 115 -10.48 17.86 -9.91
CA THR A 115 -9.99 19.10 -9.24
C THR A 115 -10.66 19.31 -7.88
N ASP A 116 -11.84 18.72 -7.65
CA ASP A 116 -12.57 18.94 -6.41
C ASP A 116 -11.88 18.23 -5.24
N THR A 117 -11.73 18.94 -4.12
CA THR A 117 -11.15 18.43 -2.88
C THR A 117 -12.17 18.53 -1.75
N SER A 118 -12.31 17.49 -0.93
CA SER A 118 -13.11 17.57 0.31
C SER A 118 -12.56 16.62 1.35
N LYS A 119 -12.49 17.04 2.62
CA LYS A 119 -12.16 16.12 3.72
C LYS A 119 -13.30 15.17 4.09
N SER A 120 -14.49 15.41 3.53
CA SER A 120 -15.69 14.60 3.79
C SER A 120 -15.64 13.31 2.98
N TRP A 121 -16.13 12.23 3.57
CA TRP A 121 -16.17 10.91 2.95
C TRP A 121 -17.59 10.61 2.47
N LEU A 122 -17.71 9.73 1.47
CA LEU A 122 -19.00 9.25 1.00
C LEU A 122 -19.16 7.77 1.33
N VAL A 123 -20.33 7.45 1.86
CA VAL A 123 -20.75 6.09 2.12
C VAL A 123 -21.92 5.75 1.20
N LEU A 124 -21.84 4.59 0.56
CA LEU A 124 -22.90 4.04 -0.30
C LEU A 124 -23.73 3.07 0.52
N GLU A 125 -25.04 3.22 0.46
CA GLU A 125 -26.00 2.23 0.95
C GLU A 125 -26.94 1.81 -0.18
N ILE A 126 -27.29 0.52 -0.22
CA ILE A 126 -28.26 -0.04 -1.16
C ILE A 126 -29.29 -0.85 -0.37
N ASP A 127 -30.56 -0.48 -0.47
CA ASP A 127 -31.68 -1.07 0.27
C ASP A 127 -31.41 -1.23 1.79
N GLY A 128 -30.73 -0.23 2.37
CA GLY A 128 -30.40 -0.16 3.80
C GLY A 128 -29.10 -0.84 4.22
N TYR A 129 -28.36 -1.44 3.28
CA TYR A 129 -27.07 -2.07 3.55
C TYR A 129 -25.90 -1.19 3.09
N GLU A 130 -24.90 -1.00 3.92
CA GLU A 130 -23.67 -0.27 3.55
C GLU A 130 -22.84 -1.13 2.58
N VAL A 131 -22.48 -0.56 1.43
CA VAL A 131 -21.68 -1.24 0.39
C VAL A 131 -20.24 -0.74 0.47
N GLY A 132 -19.32 -1.67 0.77
CA GLY A 132 -17.93 -1.36 1.09
C GLY A 132 -17.77 -0.94 2.55
N GLY A 133 -16.68 -1.33 3.20
CA GLY A 133 -16.40 -0.88 4.57
C GLY A 133 -15.47 0.33 4.61
N ARG A 134 -15.32 0.90 5.81
CA ARG A 134 -14.70 2.21 6.04
C ARG A 134 -13.19 2.15 6.20
N HIS A 135 -12.71 1.29 7.10
CA HIS A 135 -11.29 1.19 7.45
C HIS A 135 -10.84 -0.26 7.50
N MET A 136 -9.84 -0.61 6.68
CA MET A 136 -9.20 -1.92 6.64
C MET A 136 -10.14 -3.14 6.59
N THR A 137 -11.35 -2.98 6.04
CA THR A 137 -12.30 -4.08 5.91
C THR A 137 -12.06 -4.93 4.66
N GLN A 138 -12.85 -5.97 4.47
CA GLN A 138 -12.71 -6.92 3.36
C GLN A 138 -13.27 -6.41 2.03
N ASP A 139 -13.93 -5.25 2.04
CA ASP A 139 -14.33 -4.44 0.88
C ASP A 139 -13.96 -2.96 1.17
N GLU A 140 -14.06 -2.05 0.19
CA GLU A 140 -13.77 -0.63 0.41
C GLU A 140 -14.97 0.27 0.09
N SER A 141 -15.11 1.35 0.84
CA SER A 141 -16.09 2.40 0.65
C SER A 141 -16.13 3.00 -0.76
N ILE A 142 -17.29 3.54 -1.15
CA ILE A 142 -17.52 4.07 -2.49
C ILE A 142 -16.61 5.24 -2.83
N LEU A 143 -16.32 6.18 -1.93
CA LEU A 143 -15.41 7.27 -2.28
C LEU A 143 -14.76 7.88 -1.05
N LEU A 144 -13.44 7.97 -1.18
CA LEU A 144 -12.56 8.75 -0.34
C LEU A 144 -11.82 9.71 -1.25
N ASN A 145 -12.20 10.99 -1.26
CA ASN A 145 -11.53 12.00 -2.08
C ASN A 145 -11.09 13.19 -1.24
N SER A 146 -10.01 13.01 -0.49
CA SER A 146 -9.42 14.04 0.37
C SER A 146 -8.62 15.10 -0.40
N SER A 147 -8.24 14.87 -1.67
CA SER A 147 -7.14 15.66 -2.27
C SER A 147 -7.22 16.00 -3.76
N GLY A 148 -8.28 15.63 -4.51
CA GLY A 148 -8.41 16.05 -5.91
C GLY A 148 -7.22 15.58 -6.76
N TRP A 149 -7.23 14.31 -7.15
CA TRP A 149 -6.03 13.62 -7.65
C TRP A 149 -5.97 13.46 -9.17
N HIS A 150 -6.93 14.01 -9.91
CA HIS A 150 -6.93 13.99 -11.39
C HIS A 150 -7.44 15.32 -11.95
N PRO A 151 -6.66 16.40 -11.80
CA PRO A 151 -7.14 17.75 -12.03
C PRO A 151 -7.64 17.95 -13.46
N ASN A 152 -8.68 18.78 -13.56
CA ASN A 152 -9.40 19.21 -14.76
C ASN A 152 -10.06 18.11 -15.58
N ARG A 153 -10.28 16.92 -15.00
CA ARG A 153 -10.87 15.75 -15.64
C ARG A 153 -11.79 14.99 -14.70
N PHE A 154 -12.59 14.09 -15.25
CA PHE A 154 -13.47 13.24 -14.46
C PHE A 154 -12.74 12.00 -13.92
N ILE A 155 -13.18 11.61 -12.73
CA ILE A 155 -12.86 10.34 -12.09
C ILE A 155 -14.15 9.50 -12.08
N TYR A 156 -14.03 8.25 -12.49
CA TYR A 156 -15.10 7.25 -12.39
C TYR A 156 -14.75 6.22 -11.33
N ARG A 157 -15.51 6.22 -10.24
CA ARG A 157 -15.30 5.31 -9.12
C ARG A 157 -16.37 4.23 -9.14
N THR A 158 -15.95 2.99 -9.44
CA THR A 158 -16.82 1.82 -9.60
C THR A 158 -16.70 0.88 -8.40
N VAL A 159 -17.82 0.39 -7.87
CA VAL A 159 -17.85 -0.71 -6.90
C VAL A 159 -18.82 -1.81 -7.33
N ARG A 160 -18.50 -3.05 -6.98
CA ARG A 160 -19.40 -4.19 -7.12
C ARG A 160 -20.55 -4.11 -6.11
N ILE A 161 -21.78 -4.26 -6.57
CA ILE A 161 -22.94 -4.45 -5.69
C ILE A 161 -23.05 -5.94 -5.35
N PRO A 162 -23.04 -6.37 -4.07
CA PRO A 162 -23.21 -7.79 -3.75
C PRO A 162 -24.45 -8.39 -4.40
N GLN A 163 -24.28 -9.49 -5.15
CA GLN A 163 -25.33 -10.03 -6.02
C GLN A 163 -26.62 -10.40 -5.26
N LYS A 164 -26.50 -10.81 -3.99
CA LYS A 164 -27.66 -11.11 -3.14
C LYS A 164 -28.60 -9.92 -2.90
N ILE A 165 -28.13 -8.69 -3.11
CA ILE A 165 -28.94 -7.47 -3.00
C ILE A 165 -29.81 -7.28 -4.25
N THR A 166 -29.29 -7.61 -5.43
CA THR A 166 -29.98 -7.37 -6.72
C THR A 166 -30.71 -8.59 -7.27
N SER A 167 -30.37 -9.80 -6.80
CA SER A 167 -30.94 -11.05 -7.32
C SER A 167 -32.48 -11.05 -7.31
N GLY A 168 -33.09 -11.24 -8.48
CA GLY A 168 -34.54 -11.24 -8.64
C GLY A 168 -35.22 -9.86 -8.53
N ARG A 169 -34.45 -8.76 -8.47
CA ARG A 169 -34.96 -7.39 -8.40
C ARG A 169 -34.67 -6.64 -9.70
N THR A 170 -35.57 -5.76 -10.10
CA THR A 170 -35.41 -4.89 -11.28
C THR A 170 -35.01 -3.46 -10.92
N SER A 171 -35.06 -3.11 -9.64
CA SER A 171 -34.65 -1.80 -9.11
C SER A 171 -34.25 -1.89 -7.65
N VAL A 172 -33.38 -1.00 -7.21
CA VAL A 172 -32.97 -0.84 -5.80
C VAL A 172 -33.02 0.63 -5.39
N GLN A 173 -33.21 0.89 -4.10
CA GLN A 173 -33.00 2.22 -3.54
C GLN A 173 -31.53 2.40 -3.19
N ILE A 174 -30.93 3.45 -3.72
CA ILE A 174 -29.57 3.87 -3.42
C ILE A 174 -29.62 5.06 -2.47
N ARG A 175 -28.72 5.09 -1.50
CA ARG A 175 -28.42 6.26 -0.69
C ARG A 175 -26.93 6.54 -0.73
N ILE A 176 -26.58 7.79 -1.02
CA ILE A 176 -25.22 8.31 -0.80
C ILE A 176 -25.31 9.29 0.36
N ARG A 177 -24.50 9.05 1.39
CA ARG A 177 -24.43 9.91 2.58
C ARG A 177 -23.03 10.43 2.78
N SER A 178 -22.92 11.67 3.25
CA SER A 178 -21.62 12.27 3.59
C SER A 178 -21.31 12.16 5.07
N VAL A 179 -20.05 11.89 5.39
CA VAL A 179 -19.53 11.85 6.76
C VAL A 179 -18.24 12.66 6.86
N GLY A 180 -17.89 13.09 8.08
CA GLY A 180 -16.62 13.78 8.31
C GLY A 180 -15.40 12.85 8.17
N GLU A 181 -14.20 13.47 8.12
CA GLU A 181 -12.91 12.79 7.96
C GLU A 181 -12.69 11.69 9.01
N MET A 182 -12.23 10.51 8.60
CA MET A 182 -11.86 9.42 9.51
C MET A 182 -10.33 9.33 9.64
N TYR A 183 -9.83 9.28 10.87
CA TYR A 183 -8.44 9.09 11.24
C TYR A 183 -8.20 7.62 11.63
N TYR A 184 -7.83 6.80 10.65
CA TYR A 184 -7.65 5.34 10.75
C TYR A 184 -6.90 4.84 11.99
N TYR A 185 -5.85 5.56 12.40
CA TYR A 185 -4.98 5.13 13.50
C TYR A 185 -5.30 5.82 14.84
N ALA A 186 -6.41 6.56 14.95
CA ALA A 186 -6.77 7.25 16.17
C ALA A 186 -7.24 6.29 17.28
N SER A 187 -6.56 6.33 18.43
CA SER A 187 -6.95 5.63 19.66
C SER A 187 -7.82 6.52 20.57
N GLY A 188 -8.60 5.93 21.48
CA GLY A 188 -9.34 6.68 22.51
C GLY A 188 -10.83 6.87 22.20
N ALA A 189 -11.39 8.07 22.35
CA ALA A 189 -12.81 8.35 22.08
C ALA A 189 -13.16 8.33 20.57
N TYR A 190 -14.44 8.17 20.22
CA TYR A 190 -14.89 8.17 18.81
C TYR A 190 -14.62 9.52 18.11
N ASP A 191 -14.67 10.64 18.84
CA ASP A 191 -14.30 11.98 18.32
C ASP A 191 -12.85 12.07 17.80
N ALA A 192 -11.94 11.26 18.33
CA ALA A 192 -10.57 11.20 17.83
C ALA A 192 -10.50 10.44 16.49
N TYR A 193 -11.46 9.52 16.27
CA TYR A 193 -11.53 8.69 15.07
C TYR A 193 -12.27 9.38 13.94
N GLN A 194 -13.48 9.90 14.15
CA GLN A 194 -14.24 10.55 13.09
C GLN A 194 -14.48 12.02 13.44
N ALA A 195 -14.00 12.91 12.59
CA ALA A 195 -14.26 14.33 12.73
C ALA A 195 -15.73 14.64 12.40
N ARG A 196 -16.23 15.75 12.93
CA ARG A 196 -17.50 16.34 12.47
C ARG A 196 -17.33 16.89 11.06
N MET A 197 -18.31 16.70 10.19
CA MET A 197 -18.34 17.26 8.85
C MET A 197 -18.62 18.76 8.92
N LYS A 198 -17.61 19.56 8.60
CA LYS A 198 -17.67 21.04 8.70
C LYS A 198 -17.74 21.75 7.35
N ALA A 199 -17.62 21.00 6.24
CA ALA A 199 -17.59 21.53 4.90
C ALA A 199 -18.36 20.62 3.93
N PRO A 200 -18.88 21.16 2.82
CA PRO A 200 -19.53 20.36 1.78
C PRO A 200 -18.64 19.24 1.23
N THR A 201 -19.27 18.22 0.66
CA THR A 201 -18.58 17.25 -0.20
C THR A 201 -18.10 17.90 -1.49
N ILE A 202 -17.29 17.17 -2.26
CA ILE A 202 -17.07 17.45 -3.68
C ILE A 202 -18.39 17.40 -4.48
N GLY A 203 -18.36 17.89 -5.73
CA GLY A 203 -19.48 17.78 -6.65
C GLY A 203 -19.68 16.33 -7.14
N LEU A 204 -20.92 15.86 -7.04
CA LEU A 204 -21.38 14.58 -7.59
C LEU A 204 -22.12 14.88 -8.89
N TYR A 205 -21.64 14.37 -10.03
CA TYR A 205 -22.14 14.77 -11.35
C TYR A 205 -23.14 13.77 -11.92
N GLY A 206 -22.88 12.47 -11.71
CA GLY A 206 -23.80 11.43 -12.13
C GLY A 206 -23.46 10.09 -11.51
N ALA A 207 -24.43 9.19 -11.56
CA ALA A 207 -24.27 7.81 -11.14
C ALA A 207 -24.86 6.84 -12.18
N TYR A 208 -24.26 5.65 -12.27
CA TYR A 208 -24.55 4.66 -13.29
C TYR A 208 -24.68 3.28 -12.65
N ILE A 209 -25.67 2.50 -13.10
CA ILE A 209 -25.71 1.05 -12.90
C ILE A 209 -25.36 0.38 -14.21
N HIS A 210 -24.48 -0.62 -14.18
CA HIS A 210 -24.07 -1.38 -15.35
C HIS A 210 -23.72 -2.84 -14.99
N ASP A 211 -23.70 -3.72 -16.00
CA ASP A 211 -23.53 -5.18 -15.84
C ASP A 211 -22.16 -5.73 -16.28
N SER A 212 -21.18 -4.84 -16.52
CA SER A 212 -19.81 -5.19 -16.94
C SER A 212 -18.79 -4.66 -15.94
N THR A 213 -17.57 -5.21 -15.93
CA THR A 213 -16.49 -4.66 -15.08
C THR A 213 -16.10 -3.23 -15.51
N TYR A 214 -16.36 -2.85 -16.77
CA TYR A 214 -16.00 -1.56 -17.34
C TYR A 214 -17.23 -0.75 -17.76
N LEU A 215 -17.34 0.49 -17.23
CA LEU A 215 -18.34 1.46 -17.69
C LEU A 215 -17.86 2.14 -18.97
N ALA A 216 -18.58 1.92 -20.08
CA ALA A 216 -18.41 2.72 -21.29
C ALA A 216 -18.84 4.17 -21.02
N THR A 217 -17.93 5.12 -21.29
CA THR A 217 -18.16 6.57 -21.12
C THR A 217 -18.13 7.32 -22.44
N ALA A 218 -18.32 6.62 -23.56
CA ALA A 218 -18.42 7.24 -24.87
C ALA A 218 -19.61 8.22 -24.87
N GLY A 219 -19.36 9.47 -25.29
CA GLY A 219 -20.36 10.54 -25.28
C GLY A 219 -20.47 11.33 -23.98
N GLU A 220 -19.84 10.89 -22.88
CA GLU A 220 -19.68 11.72 -21.69
C GLU A 220 -18.70 12.85 -21.98
N PRO A 221 -19.02 14.12 -21.63
CA PRO A 221 -18.04 15.19 -21.79
C PRO A 221 -16.86 14.94 -20.85
N GLN A 222 -15.66 15.00 -21.40
CA GLN A 222 -14.41 14.79 -20.67
C GLN A 222 -13.60 16.08 -20.60
N GLY A 223 -12.82 16.19 -19.53
CA GLY A 223 -11.89 17.29 -19.34
C GLY A 223 -10.56 17.08 -20.07
N THR A 224 -9.63 18.00 -19.87
CA THR A 224 -8.27 17.91 -20.43
C THR A 224 -7.24 18.09 -19.33
N PRO A 225 -6.03 17.52 -19.48
CA PRO A 225 -4.95 17.75 -18.54
C PRO A 225 -4.69 19.24 -18.36
N PRO A 226 -4.44 19.74 -17.13
CA PRO A 226 -3.85 21.06 -16.98
C PRO A 226 -2.46 21.05 -17.62
N ALA A 227 -2.04 22.19 -18.16
CA ALA A 227 -0.65 22.39 -18.49
C ALA A 227 0.18 22.27 -17.20
N TYR A 228 1.26 21.49 -17.24
CA TYR A 228 2.17 21.34 -16.12
C TYR A 228 3.33 22.33 -16.19
N LYS A 229 3.88 22.65 -15.03
CA LYS A 229 5.11 23.42 -14.86
C LYS A 229 6.23 22.46 -14.46
N ILE A 230 7.46 22.84 -14.76
CA ILE A 230 8.64 22.20 -14.16
C ILE A 230 9.14 23.11 -13.04
N ARG A 231 9.44 22.53 -11.88
CA ARG A 231 9.99 23.30 -10.77
C ARG A 231 11.46 23.56 -11.05
N THR A 232 11.83 24.82 -11.26
CA THR A 232 13.23 25.19 -11.48
C THR A 232 13.98 25.24 -10.16
N THR A 233 15.12 24.55 -10.09
CA THR A 233 16.04 24.61 -8.96
C THR A 233 17.31 25.30 -9.43
N SER A 234 17.65 26.46 -8.86
CA SER A 234 18.89 27.17 -9.17
C SER A 234 20.06 26.68 -8.31
N THR A 235 21.29 26.93 -8.74
CA THR A 235 22.50 26.66 -7.92
C THR A 235 22.44 27.36 -6.55
N ALA A 236 21.81 28.53 -6.48
CA ALA A 236 21.60 29.25 -5.22
C ALA A 236 20.60 28.52 -4.31
N ASP A 237 19.53 27.93 -4.86
CA ASP A 237 18.57 27.12 -4.11
C ASP A 237 19.23 25.86 -3.54
N GLU A 238 20.03 25.16 -4.36
CA GLU A 238 20.81 24.00 -3.93
C GLU A 238 21.76 24.35 -2.77
N SER A 239 22.52 25.44 -2.93
CA SER A 239 23.48 25.91 -1.92
C SER A 239 22.78 26.29 -0.62
N ASN A 240 21.67 27.03 -0.71
CA ASN A 240 20.87 27.44 0.43
C ASN A 240 20.24 26.24 1.15
N TRP A 241 19.74 25.25 0.39
CA TRP A 241 19.24 24.00 0.97
C TRP A 241 20.33 23.26 1.74
N LEU A 242 21.53 23.11 1.16
CA LEU A 242 22.64 22.40 1.81
C LEU A 242 23.09 23.09 3.11
N ILE A 243 23.16 24.43 3.12
CA ILE A 243 23.45 25.22 4.31
C ILE A 243 22.40 24.97 5.39
N ARG A 244 21.10 25.05 5.05
CA ARG A 244 20.00 24.78 5.99
C ARG A 244 20.04 23.35 6.51
N TRP A 245 20.33 22.38 5.66
CA TRP A 245 20.46 20.97 6.05
C TRP A 245 21.55 20.79 7.09
N LYS A 246 22.77 21.25 6.78
CA LYS A 246 23.91 21.14 7.69
C LYS A 246 23.66 21.85 9.02
N LYS A 247 23.03 23.03 8.98
CA LYS A 247 22.62 23.75 10.19
C LYS A 247 21.63 22.93 11.01
N GLY A 248 20.57 22.41 10.41
CA GLY A 248 19.54 21.62 11.10
C GLY A 248 20.12 20.38 11.79
N VAL A 249 21.03 19.68 11.12
CA VAL A 249 21.76 18.53 11.72
C VAL A 249 22.61 18.97 12.92
N ASN A 250 23.40 20.03 12.77
CA ASN A 250 24.27 20.52 13.85
C ASN A 250 23.50 21.13 15.04
N ASP A 251 22.36 21.77 14.80
CA ASP A 251 21.47 22.25 15.85
C ASP A 251 20.89 21.08 16.67
N GLN A 252 20.60 19.95 16.04
CA GLN A 252 20.16 18.73 16.72
C GLN A 252 21.27 18.06 17.50
N LEU A 253 22.45 17.88 16.88
CA LEU A 253 23.61 17.30 17.55
C LEU A 253 23.99 18.09 18.79
N SER A 254 24.00 19.43 18.70
CA SER A 254 24.31 20.28 19.84
C SER A 254 23.33 20.09 20.99
N ARG A 255 22.03 19.90 20.69
CA ARG A 255 21.00 19.55 21.70
C ARG A 255 21.25 18.18 22.32
N SER A 256 21.52 17.14 21.53
CA SER A 256 21.77 15.78 22.05
C SER A 256 23.05 15.70 22.90
N ILE A 257 24.12 16.39 22.49
CA ILE A 257 25.41 16.44 23.21
C ILE A 257 25.27 17.08 24.60
N THR A 258 24.33 18.02 24.77
CA THR A 258 24.13 18.78 26.01
C THR A 258 22.88 18.38 26.81
N ALA A 259 22.11 17.42 26.30
CA ALA A 259 20.89 16.96 26.95
C ALA A 259 21.18 16.28 28.29
N ALA A 260 20.18 16.24 29.17
CA ALA A 260 20.24 15.39 30.34
C ALA A 260 20.34 13.92 29.90
N VAL A 261 21.29 13.18 30.44
CA VAL A 261 21.59 11.81 29.98
C VAL A 261 20.41 10.86 30.08
N GLY A 262 19.54 11.03 31.09
CA GLY A 262 18.33 10.22 31.27
C GLY A 262 17.21 10.52 30.26
N THR A 263 17.34 11.55 29.44
CA THR A 263 16.36 11.87 28.37
C THR A 263 16.80 11.37 27.00
N LEU A 264 18.02 10.85 26.87
CA LEU A 264 18.54 10.34 25.61
C LEU A 264 17.89 9.00 25.26
N ALA A 265 17.40 8.88 24.03
CA ALA A 265 16.94 7.62 23.47
C ALA A 265 18.09 6.90 22.73
N PRO A 266 17.99 5.58 22.48
CA PRO A 266 18.96 4.82 21.70
C PRO A 266 19.30 5.46 20.34
N ARG A 267 18.31 6.06 19.65
CA ARG A 267 18.52 6.73 18.36
C ARG A 267 19.38 8.00 18.47
N ASP A 268 19.33 8.71 19.60
CA ASP A 268 20.20 9.87 19.83
C ASP A 268 21.66 9.44 19.92
N LEU A 269 21.94 8.31 20.57
CA LEU A 269 23.28 7.74 20.66
C LEU A 269 23.79 7.33 19.28
N GLN A 270 22.95 6.65 18.49
CA GLN A 270 23.28 6.26 17.11
C GLN A 270 23.56 7.47 16.23
N TYR A 271 22.76 8.52 16.35
CA TYR A 271 22.91 9.75 15.59
C TYR A 271 24.23 10.47 15.91
N MET A 272 24.58 10.63 17.20
CA MET A 272 25.87 11.20 17.62
C MET A 272 27.05 10.33 17.17
N ALA A 273 26.92 9.01 17.26
CA ALA A 273 27.97 8.08 16.84
C ALA A 273 28.22 8.12 15.33
N ARG A 274 27.16 8.21 14.51
CA ARG A 274 27.30 8.39 13.05
C ARG A 274 27.96 9.73 12.71
N ALA A 275 27.55 10.80 13.40
CA ALA A 275 28.10 12.15 13.20
C ALA A 275 29.58 12.26 13.60
N TYR A 276 30.07 11.46 14.55
CA TYR A 276 31.47 11.48 14.99
C TYR A 276 32.48 11.30 13.85
N GLY A 277 32.12 10.58 12.78
CA GLY A 277 32.96 10.35 11.60
C GLY A 277 32.83 11.40 10.49
N ALA A 278 31.95 12.39 10.60
CA ALA A 278 31.64 13.35 9.54
C ALA A 278 32.18 14.75 9.85
N ASP A 279 33.19 15.19 9.11
CA ASP A 279 34.01 16.41 9.32
C ASP A 279 33.24 17.74 9.44
N TRP A 280 32.07 17.83 8.82
CA TRP A 280 31.23 19.03 8.82
C TRP A 280 30.32 19.14 10.05
N THR A 281 30.30 18.12 10.91
CA THR A 281 29.39 18.05 12.06
C THR A 281 30.04 18.53 13.36
N THR A 282 29.23 19.00 14.32
CA THR A 282 29.68 19.40 15.67
C THR A 282 30.13 18.22 16.54
N ALA A 283 29.78 16.98 16.15
CA ALA A 283 30.21 15.76 16.82
C ALA A 283 31.56 15.24 16.29
N TYR A 284 32.05 15.75 15.17
CA TYR A 284 33.26 15.26 14.53
C TYR A 284 34.46 15.25 15.48
N GLN A 285 34.98 14.05 15.75
CA GLN A 285 36.11 13.84 16.67
C GLN A 285 35.94 14.51 18.06
N ASN A 286 34.71 14.84 18.46
CA ASN A 286 34.42 15.58 19.67
C ASN A 286 34.32 14.62 20.87
N SER A 287 35.27 14.71 21.80
CA SER A 287 35.29 13.87 23.01
C SER A 287 34.05 14.03 23.88
N THR A 288 33.40 15.21 23.87
CA THR A 288 32.16 15.44 24.61
C THR A 288 31.01 14.59 24.04
N ALA A 289 30.96 14.40 22.72
CA ALA A 289 29.98 13.51 22.11
C ALA A 289 30.20 12.05 22.54
N ILE A 290 31.46 11.59 22.58
CA ILE A 290 31.80 10.24 23.08
C ILE A 290 31.40 10.08 24.56
N ASN A 291 31.72 11.07 25.40
CA ASN A 291 31.33 11.05 26.81
C ASN A 291 29.81 10.99 26.98
N GLN A 292 29.08 11.75 26.18
CA GLN A 292 27.62 11.75 26.18
C GLN A 292 27.05 10.41 25.72
N ILE A 293 27.64 9.76 24.70
CA ILE A 293 27.23 8.43 24.25
C ILE A 293 27.40 7.40 25.38
N VAL A 294 28.56 7.40 26.05
CA VAL A 294 28.83 6.48 27.16
C VAL A 294 27.87 6.72 28.32
N ALA A 295 27.67 7.98 28.73
CA ALA A 295 26.78 8.31 29.84
C ALA A 295 25.30 8.02 29.51
N GLY A 296 24.88 8.24 28.26
CA GLY A 296 23.55 7.88 27.78
C GLY A 296 23.32 6.37 27.78
N MET A 297 24.30 5.58 27.33
CA MET A 297 24.22 4.12 27.42
C MET A 297 24.17 3.65 28.88
N ASP A 298 24.96 4.24 29.77
CA ASP A 298 24.89 3.94 31.21
C ASP A 298 23.51 4.25 31.81
N ALA A 299 22.87 5.34 31.38
CA ALA A 299 21.52 5.71 31.80
C ALA A 299 20.45 4.71 31.29
N LEU A 300 20.54 4.28 30.02
CA LEU A 300 19.66 3.24 29.45
C LEU A 300 19.80 1.92 30.20
N VAL A 301 21.04 1.53 30.55
CA VAL A 301 21.33 0.31 31.31
C VAL A 301 20.86 0.42 32.76
N THR A 302 20.95 1.60 33.37
CA THR A 302 20.37 1.87 34.69
C THR A 302 18.85 1.70 34.68
N ALA A 303 18.17 2.22 33.65
CA ALA A 303 16.72 2.07 33.49
C ALA A 303 16.32 0.61 33.26
N TYR A 304 17.09 -0.14 32.46
CA TYR A 304 16.94 -1.59 32.32
C TYR A 304 17.13 -2.30 33.68
N ALA A 305 18.19 -1.97 34.42
CA ALA A 305 18.49 -2.61 35.70
C ALA A 305 17.35 -2.44 36.71
N ALA A 306 16.65 -1.29 36.67
CA ALA A 306 15.49 -1.00 37.52
C ALA A 306 14.23 -1.80 37.12
N ALA A 307 14.08 -2.20 35.87
CA ALA A 307 12.90 -2.91 35.36
C ALA A 307 13.28 -3.95 34.28
N PRO A 308 14.06 -5.00 34.62
CA PRO A 308 14.70 -5.87 33.62
C PRO A 308 13.71 -6.66 32.77
N ASP A 309 12.52 -6.97 33.30
CA ASP A 309 11.51 -7.79 32.61
C ASP A 309 10.59 -6.99 31.68
N SER A 310 10.49 -5.66 31.87
CA SER A 310 9.50 -4.84 31.18
C SER A 310 10.09 -3.66 30.41
N TYR A 311 11.27 -3.15 30.80
CA TYR A 311 11.88 -1.95 30.22
C TYR A 311 11.99 -2.05 28.71
N ILE A 312 12.58 -3.14 28.19
CA ILE A 312 12.80 -3.31 26.76
C ILE A 312 11.49 -3.20 25.97
N GLY A 313 10.38 -3.72 26.49
CA GLY A 313 9.07 -3.70 25.83
C GLY A 313 8.27 -2.40 26.00
N ALA A 314 8.66 -1.52 26.93
CA ALA A 314 7.84 -0.40 27.39
C ALA A 314 7.83 0.84 26.47
N HIS A 315 8.45 0.76 25.29
CA HIS A 315 8.69 1.92 24.40
C HIS A 315 7.83 1.91 23.12
N GLY A 316 6.68 1.24 23.12
CA GLY A 316 5.74 1.26 21.99
C GLY A 316 6.36 0.73 20.69
N ASN A 317 6.36 1.52 19.62
CA ASN A 317 6.96 1.10 18.34
C ASN A 317 8.50 1.12 18.38
N ASP A 318 9.11 1.88 19.29
CA ASP A 318 10.57 1.92 19.43
C ASP A 318 11.13 0.64 20.08
N SER A 319 10.30 -0.18 20.73
CA SER A 319 10.72 -1.48 21.29
C SER A 319 10.65 -2.63 20.29
N TRP A 320 10.19 -2.41 19.06
CA TRP A 320 10.14 -3.47 18.04
C TRP A 320 11.55 -4.02 17.77
N GLY A 321 11.72 -5.34 17.93
CA GLY A 321 13.05 -5.97 17.81
C GLY A 321 13.97 -5.78 19.01
N GLY A 322 13.47 -5.21 20.09
CA GLY A 322 14.24 -4.79 21.25
C GLY A 322 14.63 -3.32 21.16
N TYR A 323 14.50 -2.61 22.29
CA TYR A 323 14.68 -1.16 22.35
C TYR A 323 16.12 -0.69 22.08
N LEU A 324 17.13 -1.49 22.42
CA LEU A 324 18.53 -1.06 22.45
C LEU A 324 19.29 -1.28 21.13
N GLY A 325 18.62 -1.62 20.03
CA GLY A 325 19.24 -1.80 18.71
C GLY A 325 20.12 -0.61 18.29
N PRO A 326 19.55 0.60 18.14
CA PRO A 326 20.33 1.78 17.76
C PRO A 326 21.50 2.09 18.71
N ALA A 327 21.35 1.81 20.02
CA ALA A 327 22.43 2.00 20.99
C ALA A 327 23.57 0.99 20.79
N GLY A 328 23.25 -0.28 20.48
CA GLY A 328 24.25 -1.27 20.11
C GLY A 328 25.03 -0.88 18.84
N ASP A 329 24.35 -0.34 17.83
CA ASP A 329 25.00 0.18 16.63
C ASP A 329 25.86 1.41 16.90
N ALA A 330 25.44 2.29 17.83
CA ALA A 330 26.24 3.41 18.31
C ALA A 330 27.58 2.92 18.87
N VAL A 331 27.55 1.93 19.78
CA VAL A 331 28.75 1.32 20.36
C VAL A 331 29.65 0.74 19.27
N ARG A 332 29.08 0.04 18.29
CA ARG A 332 29.84 -0.52 17.17
C ARG A 332 30.58 0.55 16.37
N MET A 333 29.92 1.67 16.06
CA MET A 333 30.52 2.75 15.27
C MET A 333 31.67 3.46 15.99
N VAL A 334 31.58 3.64 17.32
CA VAL A 334 32.61 4.34 18.11
C VAL A 334 33.42 3.39 19.01
N TRP A 335 33.46 2.11 18.68
CA TRP A 335 34.15 1.09 19.48
C TRP A 335 35.60 1.47 19.84
N PRO A 336 36.44 1.96 18.89
CA PRO A 336 37.80 2.38 19.21
C PRO A 336 37.89 3.44 20.31
N GLN A 337 36.87 4.28 20.48
CA GLN A 337 36.81 5.37 21.45
C GLN A 337 36.24 4.94 22.81
N VAL A 338 35.54 3.80 22.89
CA VAL A 338 34.83 3.37 24.11
C VAL A 338 35.37 2.09 24.73
N GLN A 339 36.10 1.26 23.98
CA GLN A 339 36.55 -0.06 24.44
C GLN A 339 37.35 -0.03 25.75
N ASP A 340 38.20 1.00 25.95
CA ASP A 340 39.05 1.11 27.15
C ASP A 340 38.25 1.41 28.42
N ARG A 341 36.98 1.84 28.28
CA ARG A 341 36.08 2.15 29.40
C ARG A 341 35.26 0.95 29.86
N MET A 342 35.37 -0.19 29.18
CA MET A 342 34.54 -1.36 29.45
C MET A 342 34.89 -2.03 30.79
N GLY A 343 36.13 -1.89 31.25
CA GLY A 343 36.59 -2.42 32.54
C GLY A 343 36.21 -1.58 33.76
N GLU A 344 35.64 -0.39 33.58
CA GLU A 344 35.23 0.46 34.69
C GLU A 344 34.03 -0.15 35.45
N THR A 345 34.06 -0.06 36.77
CA THR A 345 32.96 -0.50 37.65
C THR A 345 31.99 0.66 37.87
N VAL A 346 30.71 0.42 37.60
CA VAL A 346 29.64 1.42 37.70
C VAL A 346 28.50 0.88 38.56
N SER A 347 27.88 1.76 39.35
CA SER A 347 26.68 1.41 40.13
C SER A 347 25.43 1.68 39.29
N TYR A 348 24.86 0.63 38.71
CA TYR A 348 23.59 0.69 37.98
C TYR A 348 22.37 0.44 38.88
N GLY A 349 22.59 -0.06 40.10
CA GLY A 349 21.53 -0.41 41.03
C GLY A 349 20.63 -1.55 40.50
N GLY A 350 19.42 -1.65 41.07
CA GLY A 350 18.42 -2.63 40.64
C GLY A 350 18.97 -4.07 40.55
N SER A 351 18.65 -4.75 39.47
CA SER A 351 19.05 -6.14 39.19
C SER A 351 20.55 -6.32 38.89
N LEU A 352 21.30 -5.25 38.62
CA LEU A 352 22.72 -5.31 38.24
C LEU A 352 23.68 -4.91 39.37
N GLY A 353 23.23 -4.07 40.31
CA GLY A 353 24.04 -3.57 41.42
C GLY A 353 25.26 -2.78 40.91
N THR A 354 26.42 -3.05 41.50
CA THR A 354 27.71 -2.50 41.08
C THR A 354 28.49 -3.57 40.31
N ILE A 355 28.77 -3.33 39.04
CA ILE A 355 29.37 -4.31 38.13
C ILE A 355 30.20 -3.59 37.06
N THR A 356 31.04 -4.32 36.32
CA THR A 356 31.76 -3.73 35.19
C THR A 356 30.80 -3.25 34.11
N ARG A 357 31.15 -2.16 33.43
CA ARG A 357 30.39 -1.63 32.29
C ARG A 357 30.20 -2.69 31.22
N LYS A 358 31.25 -3.47 30.92
CA LYS A 358 31.21 -4.61 30.00
C LYS A 358 30.02 -5.53 30.30
N ASP A 359 29.95 -6.05 31.53
CA ASP A 359 28.94 -7.04 31.89
C ASP A 359 27.53 -6.44 31.95
N ALA A 360 27.40 -5.18 32.40
CA ALA A 360 26.12 -4.49 32.45
C ALA A 360 25.55 -4.23 31.05
N TRP A 361 26.37 -3.65 30.16
CA TRP A 361 25.98 -3.37 28.79
C TRP A 361 25.69 -4.66 28.02
N ALA A 362 26.50 -5.71 28.22
CA ALA A 362 26.27 -7.02 27.61
C ALA A 362 24.91 -7.61 28.01
N LYS A 363 24.54 -7.58 29.29
CA LYS A 363 23.24 -8.07 29.77
C LYS A 363 22.07 -7.30 29.17
N ALA A 364 22.15 -5.97 29.13
CA ALA A 364 21.08 -5.14 28.58
C ALA A 364 20.91 -5.34 27.07
N LEU A 365 22.00 -5.36 26.30
CA LEU A 365 21.96 -5.61 24.86
C LEU A 365 21.47 -7.03 24.56
N ARG A 366 21.89 -8.03 25.34
CA ARG A 366 21.38 -9.40 25.22
C ARG A 366 19.88 -9.46 25.48
N ALA A 367 19.38 -8.80 26.52
CA ALA A 367 17.96 -8.72 26.79
C ALA A 367 17.18 -8.06 25.64
N SER A 368 17.76 -7.06 24.98
CA SER A 368 17.19 -6.44 23.78
C SER A 368 17.12 -7.44 22.60
N VAL A 369 18.21 -8.14 22.30
CA VAL A 369 18.25 -9.18 21.26
C VAL A 369 17.22 -10.28 21.53
N ASP A 370 17.17 -10.77 22.77
CA ASP A 370 16.23 -11.81 23.20
C ASP A 370 14.78 -11.35 23.07
N TYR A 371 14.46 -10.14 23.53
CA TYR A 371 13.13 -9.56 23.34
C TYR A 371 12.73 -9.56 21.86
N GLY A 372 13.60 -9.08 20.97
CA GLY A 372 13.32 -9.02 19.55
C GLY A 372 13.05 -10.38 18.91
N ARG A 373 13.92 -11.37 19.16
CA ARG A 373 13.76 -12.70 18.56
C ARG A 373 12.54 -13.46 19.10
N PHE A 374 12.10 -13.16 20.33
CA PHE A 374 10.88 -13.75 20.91
C PHE A 374 9.60 -13.04 20.47
N ASN A 375 9.70 -11.80 20.00
CA ASN A 375 8.56 -10.94 19.67
C ASN A 375 8.64 -10.46 18.20
N ARG A 376 8.89 -11.38 17.27
CA ARG A 376 8.90 -11.09 15.82
C ARG A 376 7.53 -10.62 15.35
N ARG A 377 7.53 -9.76 14.32
CA ARG A 377 6.31 -9.16 13.78
C ARG A 377 5.88 -9.89 12.52
N THR A 378 4.58 -9.87 12.23
CA THR A 378 4.00 -10.57 11.06
C THR A 378 3.70 -9.64 9.88
N ILE A 379 3.94 -8.34 10.06
CA ILE A 379 3.72 -7.28 9.08
C ILE A 379 5.09 -6.89 8.52
N ALA A 380 5.22 -6.80 7.19
CA ALA A 380 6.51 -6.86 6.52
C ALA A 380 7.50 -5.77 6.98
N ASN A 381 7.10 -4.50 6.99
CA ASN A 381 7.96 -3.40 7.43
C ASN A 381 8.23 -3.44 8.95
N GLN A 382 7.24 -3.83 9.76
CA GLN A 382 7.39 -3.97 11.21
C GLN A 382 8.43 -5.04 11.54
N ASP A 383 8.46 -6.13 10.79
CA ASP A 383 9.45 -7.18 10.95
C ASP A 383 10.83 -6.74 10.44
N MET A 384 10.90 -5.96 9.37
CA MET A 384 12.16 -5.35 8.94
C MET A 384 12.74 -4.42 10.02
N TYR A 385 11.93 -3.54 10.63
CA TYR A 385 12.39 -2.74 11.78
C TYR A 385 12.85 -3.60 12.95
N THR A 386 12.09 -4.66 13.25
CA THR A 386 12.41 -5.62 14.32
C THR A 386 13.76 -6.27 14.09
N THR A 387 13.97 -6.83 12.90
CA THR A 387 15.17 -7.61 12.57
C THR A 387 16.42 -6.74 12.41
N VAL A 388 16.27 -5.50 11.93
CA VAL A 388 17.34 -4.51 11.94
C VAL A 388 17.74 -4.16 13.38
N SER A 389 16.77 -3.95 14.28
CA SER A 389 17.07 -3.68 15.69
C SER A 389 17.81 -4.84 16.37
N ILE A 390 17.38 -6.08 16.11
CA ILE A 390 18.07 -7.30 16.58
C ILE A 390 19.53 -7.31 16.12
N TYR A 391 19.76 -7.09 14.81
CA TYR A 391 21.10 -7.11 14.23
C TYR A 391 21.99 -6.01 14.84
N MET A 392 21.46 -4.79 14.97
CA MET A 392 22.17 -3.65 15.53
C MET A 392 22.55 -3.84 17.01
N ALA A 393 21.61 -4.34 17.84
CA ALA A 393 21.90 -4.66 19.24
C ALA A 393 22.98 -5.75 19.34
N ASN A 394 22.87 -6.80 18.51
CA ASN A 394 23.82 -7.90 18.48
C ASN A 394 25.22 -7.44 18.03
N SER A 395 25.31 -6.49 17.10
CA SER A 395 26.59 -6.04 16.59
C SER A 395 27.41 -5.29 17.65
N GLY A 396 26.75 -4.50 18.50
CA GLY A 396 27.39 -3.91 19.68
C GLY A 396 27.76 -4.97 20.73
N LEU A 397 26.86 -5.92 20.98
CA LEU A 397 27.08 -7.03 21.91
C LEU A 397 28.27 -7.91 21.50
N LEU A 398 28.46 -8.16 20.20
CA LEU A 398 29.55 -8.97 19.67
C LEU A 398 30.93 -8.37 20.01
N LEU A 399 31.05 -7.04 20.02
CA LEU A 399 32.28 -6.35 20.39
C LEU A 399 32.53 -6.34 21.90
N ILE A 400 31.46 -6.17 22.69
CA ILE A 400 31.54 -6.12 24.16
C ILE A 400 31.78 -7.52 24.74
N ASP A 401 30.98 -8.50 24.32
CA ASP A 401 30.98 -9.86 24.83
C ASP A 401 30.46 -10.87 23.79
N ALA A 402 31.37 -11.29 22.90
CA ALA A 402 31.09 -12.27 21.86
C ALA A 402 30.54 -13.62 22.39
N SER A 403 30.76 -13.96 23.66
CA SER A 403 30.28 -15.24 24.22
C SER A 403 28.77 -15.27 24.45
N ASN A 404 28.17 -14.09 24.65
CA ASN A 404 26.72 -13.92 24.83
C ASN A 404 26.01 -13.40 23.57
N ALA A 405 26.75 -12.94 22.56
CA ALA A 405 26.21 -12.53 21.27
C ALA A 405 25.71 -13.72 20.44
N LEU A 406 24.76 -13.46 19.55
CA LEU A 406 24.48 -14.33 18.42
C LEU A 406 25.69 -14.35 17.49
N ASN A 407 25.96 -15.50 16.87
CA ASN A 407 26.93 -15.53 15.80
C ASN A 407 26.43 -14.72 14.59
N GLU A 408 27.36 -14.25 13.75
CA GLU A 408 27.02 -13.36 12.63
C GLU A 408 26.03 -13.98 11.65
N GLN A 409 26.13 -15.30 11.42
CA GLN A 409 25.22 -16.02 10.53
C GLN A 409 23.77 -15.97 11.04
N GLU A 410 23.56 -16.16 12.35
CA GLU A 410 22.24 -16.13 12.97
C GLU A 410 21.72 -14.70 13.15
N ALA A 411 22.58 -13.72 13.41
CA ALA A 411 22.18 -12.32 13.39
C ALA A 411 21.70 -11.88 11.99
N ARG A 412 22.43 -12.27 10.94
CA ARG A 412 22.04 -11.98 9.54
C ARG A 412 20.82 -12.77 9.08
N ARG A 413 20.57 -13.95 9.64
CA ARG A 413 19.38 -14.75 9.32
C ARG A 413 18.11 -13.89 9.46
N TYR A 414 17.96 -13.16 10.55
CA TYR A 414 16.75 -12.37 10.78
C TYR A 414 16.49 -11.33 9.68
N VAL A 415 17.51 -10.58 9.27
CA VAL A 415 17.37 -9.60 8.18
C VAL A 415 17.17 -10.28 6.83
N TYR A 416 17.77 -11.45 6.59
CA TYR A 416 17.50 -12.22 5.37
C TYR A 416 16.05 -12.74 5.33
N GLU A 417 15.48 -13.15 6.46
CA GLU A 417 14.08 -13.56 6.54
C GLU A 417 13.13 -12.38 6.26
N SER A 418 13.36 -11.22 6.89
CA SER A 418 12.48 -10.05 6.75
C SER A 418 12.55 -9.40 5.36
N TYR A 419 13.72 -9.39 4.72
CA TYR A 419 13.89 -8.90 3.35
C TYR A 419 13.64 -9.97 2.27
N GLY A 420 13.18 -11.17 2.64
CA GLY A 420 12.76 -12.22 1.71
C GLY A 420 13.91 -12.90 0.94
N LEU A 421 15.12 -12.89 1.49
CA LEU A 421 16.23 -13.73 1.03
C LEU A 421 16.13 -15.16 1.57
N ASN A 422 15.50 -15.34 2.73
CA ASN A 422 15.21 -16.63 3.36
C ASN A 422 13.71 -16.71 3.74
N PRO A 423 13.14 -17.92 3.90
CA PRO A 423 11.79 -18.09 4.43
C PRO A 423 11.65 -17.53 5.86
N TYR A 424 10.56 -16.83 6.14
CA TYR A 424 10.21 -16.32 7.45
C TYR A 424 9.86 -17.45 8.42
N LEU A 425 10.59 -17.53 9.54
CA LEU A 425 10.42 -18.60 10.54
C LEU A 425 9.63 -18.17 11.78
N GLY A 426 9.27 -16.90 11.91
CA GLY A 426 8.58 -16.40 13.10
C GLY A 426 9.50 -16.15 14.29
N SER A 427 8.90 -16.05 15.48
CA SER A 427 9.63 -15.90 16.74
C SER A 427 10.39 -17.17 17.09
N ASP A 428 11.59 -17.01 17.64
CA ASP A 428 12.36 -18.09 18.24
C ASP A 428 11.79 -18.50 19.60
N LEU A 429 12.16 -19.69 20.07
CA LEU A 429 11.83 -20.18 21.41
C LEU A 429 12.86 -19.72 22.45
N PRO A 430 12.46 -19.59 23.74
CA PRO A 430 13.39 -19.33 24.84
C PRO A 430 14.58 -20.30 24.86
N GLY A 431 15.73 -19.80 25.29
CA GLY A 431 17.00 -20.53 25.25
C GLY A 431 17.80 -20.29 23.95
N GLY A 432 18.90 -21.01 23.79
CA GLY A 432 19.89 -20.77 22.74
C GLY A 432 20.85 -19.63 23.10
N GLY A 433 22.15 -19.93 23.03
CA GLY A 433 23.23 -18.95 23.24
C GLY A 433 23.52 -18.19 21.96
N ALA A 434 24.71 -18.41 21.38
CA ALA A 434 25.09 -17.85 20.08
C ALA A 434 24.28 -18.41 18.88
N VAL A 435 23.65 -19.57 19.08
CA VAL A 435 22.75 -20.22 18.11
C VAL A 435 21.35 -20.31 18.76
N PRO A 436 20.34 -19.60 18.23
CA PRO A 436 18.98 -19.62 18.77
C PRO A 436 18.28 -20.98 18.60
N VAL A 437 17.34 -21.27 19.50
CA VAL A 437 16.36 -22.34 19.30
C VAL A 437 15.23 -21.79 18.43
N ARG A 438 15.14 -22.26 17.19
CA ARG A 438 14.15 -21.76 16.22
C ARG A 438 12.73 -22.16 16.61
N GLY A 439 11.78 -21.25 16.39
CA GLY A 439 10.35 -21.54 16.52
C GLY A 439 9.78 -22.29 15.32
N ALA A 440 8.45 -22.36 15.27
CA ALA A 440 7.73 -22.93 14.15
C ALA A 440 7.38 -21.85 13.12
N ALA A 441 7.55 -22.15 11.83
CA ALA A 441 7.17 -21.26 10.74
C ALA A 441 5.64 -21.04 10.73
N PRO A 442 5.12 -19.87 11.14
CA PRO A 442 3.69 -19.69 11.42
C PRO A 442 2.84 -19.77 10.15
N PHE A 443 3.41 -19.40 9.01
CA PHE A 443 2.75 -19.40 7.70
C PHE A 443 3.10 -20.65 6.87
N GLY A 444 3.74 -21.65 7.49
CA GLY A 444 4.28 -22.83 6.84
C GLY A 444 5.67 -22.60 6.23
N PRO A 445 6.30 -23.66 5.70
CA PRO A 445 7.63 -23.56 5.09
C PRO A 445 7.61 -22.68 3.84
N GLN A 446 8.76 -22.14 3.45
CA GLN A 446 8.92 -21.39 2.18
C GLN A 446 7.98 -20.17 2.04
N TRP A 447 7.58 -19.54 3.15
CA TRP A 447 6.85 -18.28 3.11
C TRP A 447 7.82 -17.11 3.23
N TYR A 448 7.77 -16.16 2.29
CA TYR A 448 8.66 -15.00 2.24
C TYR A 448 7.90 -13.68 2.47
N MET A 449 8.54 -12.75 3.21
CA MET A 449 8.05 -11.38 3.44
C MET A 449 8.14 -10.49 2.19
N VAL A 450 9.08 -10.80 1.29
CA VAL A 450 9.26 -10.14 0.00
C VAL A 450 9.16 -11.20 -1.08
N THR A 451 8.38 -10.93 -2.12
CA THR A 451 8.20 -11.85 -3.25
C THR A 451 9.51 -12.02 -4.03
N PRO A 452 9.66 -13.08 -4.85
CA PRO A 452 10.77 -13.23 -5.79
C PRO A 452 10.96 -12.00 -6.68
N LYS A 453 9.88 -11.28 -7.02
CA LYS A 453 9.88 -10.07 -7.87
C LYS A 453 10.16 -8.78 -7.12
N GLY A 454 10.26 -8.80 -5.79
CA GLY A 454 10.76 -7.67 -5.00
C GLY A 454 9.68 -6.77 -4.37
N THR A 455 8.40 -7.15 -4.38
CA THR A 455 7.39 -6.43 -3.61
C THR A 455 7.17 -7.06 -2.24
N THR A 456 6.87 -6.26 -1.22
CA THR A 456 6.57 -6.77 0.12
C THR A 456 5.18 -7.37 0.16
N ARG A 457 5.03 -8.45 0.94
CA ARG A 457 3.82 -9.26 1.01
C ARG A 457 3.30 -9.38 2.45
N GLU A 458 2.01 -9.14 2.59
CA GLU A 458 1.20 -9.55 3.75
C GLU A 458 0.07 -10.48 3.25
N TRP A 459 -1.15 -10.41 3.78
CA TRP A 459 -2.32 -11.00 3.12
C TRP A 459 -2.67 -10.29 1.79
N CYS A 460 -1.97 -9.21 1.46
CA CYS A 460 -2.16 -8.33 0.30
C CYS A 460 -0.83 -7.74 -0.20
N LEU A 461 -0.89 -6.96 -1.29
CA LEU A 461 0.18 -6.05 -1.70
C LEU A 461 0.28 -4.90 -0.70
N VAL A 462 1.44 -4.75 -0.08
CA VAL A 462 1.77 -3.55 0.70
C VAL A 462 2.38 -2.54 -0.27
N SER A 463 1.63 -1.49 -0.62
CA SER A 463 2.08 -0.43 -1.55
C SER A 463 3.02 0.55 -0.86
N GLY A 464 3.32 1.67 -1.50
CA GLY A 464 4.63 2.29 -1.39
C GLY A 464 5.06 2.72 0.00
N ASP A 465 4.39 3.64 0.66
CA ASP A 465 4.91 4.25 1.90
C ASP A 465 5.18 3.24 3.02
N TYR A 466 4.31 2.26 3.12
CA TYR A 466 4.37 1.24 4.15
C TYR A 466 5.33 0.11 3.75
N GLY A 467 5.34 -0.27 2.47
CA GLY A 467 6.02 -1.47 1.96
C GLY A 467 7.34 -1.22 1.23
N GLU A 468 7.74 0.03 0.99
CA GLU A 468 8.97 0.38 0.28
C GLU A 468 10.17 0.39 1.21
N ARG A 469 10.80 -0.77 1.32
CA ARG A 469 11.95 -0.97 2.20
C ARG A 469 13.23 -1.37 1.42
N GLY A 470 13.23 -1.15 0.11
CA GLY A 470 14.35 -1.50 -0.77
C GLY A 470 15.60 -0.66 -0.53
N ALA A 471 15.42 0.64 -0.28
CA ALA A 471 16.54 1.53 0.09
C ALA A 471 17.12 1.18 1.46
N ASP A 472 16.29 0.74 2.42
CA ASP A 472 16.76 0.26 3.72
C ASP A 472 17.60 -1.00 3.59
N ALA A 473 17.13 -1.99 2.80
CA ALA A 473 17.88 -3.22 2.52
C ALA A 473 19.24 -2.91 1.88
N PHE A 474 19.24 -2.04 0.86
CA PHE A 474 20.44 -1.61 0.16
C PHE A 474 21.42 -0.91 1.12
N THR A 475 20.94 0.09 1.87
CA THR A 475 21.78 0.89 2.76
C THR A 475 22.34 0.05 3.91
N LEU A 476 21.53 -0.83 4.50
CA LEU A 476 21.98 -1.80 5.48
C LEU A 476 23.07 -2.70 4.90
N GLY A 477 22.84 -3.26 3.70
CA GLY A 477 23.82 -4.09 3.00
C GLY A 477 25.15 -3.36 2.79
N LYS A 478 25.12 -2.08 2.38
CA LYS A 478 26.33 -1.26 2.27
C LYS A 478 27.01 -1.02 3.61
N HIS A 479 26.25 -0.80 4.68
CA HIS A 479 26.81 -0.56 6.01
C HIS A 479 27.50 -1.78 6.62
N ILE A 480 27.02 -2.99 6.31
CA ILE A 480 27.51 -4.24 6.93
C ILE A 480 28.30 -5.13 5.96
N GLY A 481 28.58 -4.64 4.74
CA GLY A 481 29.33 -5.36 3.70
C GLY A 481 28.60 -6.58 3.14
N ASP A 482 27.28 -6.51 2.95
CA ASP A 482 26.44 -7.60 2.47
C ASP A 482 25.95 -7.36 1.03
N SER A 483 26.59 -8.02 0.06
CA SER A 483 26.17 -7.92 -1.34
C SER A 483 24.78 -8.51 -1.60
N ARG A 484 24.34 -9.50 -0.81
CA ARG A 484 23.02 -10.12 -1.02
C ARG A 484 21.90 -9.16 -0.65
N LEU A 485 22.07 -8.40 0.43
CA LEU A 485 21.12 -7.33 0.80
C LEU A 485 21.16 -6.16 -0.19
N VAL A 486 22.34 -5.82 -0.70
CA VAL A 486 22.49 -4.82 -1.77
C VAL A 486 21.66 -5.24 -3.00
N ASP A 487 21.89 -6.45 -3.52
CA ASP A 487 21.18 -6.97 -4.69
C ASP A 487 19.67 -7.07 -4.46
N GLN A 488 19.26 -7.52 -3.27
CA GLN A 488 17.85 -7.58 -2.88
C GLN A 488 17.22 -6.19 -2.83
N GLY A 489 17.90 -5.20 -2.26
CA GLY A 489 17.44 -3.81 -2.22
C GLY A 489 17.26 -3.22 -3.61
N LEU A 490 18.22 -3.43 -4.52
CA LEU A 490 18.12 -2.99 -5.92
C LEU A 490 16.95 -3.66 -6.65
N LYS A 491 16.72 -4.97 -6.42
CA LYS A 491 15.56 -5.68 -6.97
C LYS A 491 14.25 -5.09 -6.47
N MET A 492 14.14 -4.82 -5.18
CA MET A 492 12.95 -4.21 -4.57
C MET A 492 12.70 -2.81 -5.16
N LEU A 493 13.73 -1.98 -5.32
CA LEU A 493 13.61 -0.65 -5.92
C LEU A 493 13.11 -0.70 -7.37
N ARG A 494 13.62 -1.63 -8.18
CA ARG A 494 13.14 -1.84 -9.57
C ARG A 494 11.68 -2.25 -9.64
N ALA A 495 11.23 -3.13 -8.74
CA ALA A 495 9.83 -3.53 -8.65
C ALA A 495 8.91 -2.34 -8.40
N ARG A 496 9.35 -1.42 -7.52
CA ARG A 496 8.56 -0.23 -7.13
C ARG A 496 8.50 0.84 -8.22
N ALA A 497 9.46 0.89 -9.13
CA ALA A 497 9.42 1.79 -10.28
C ALA A 497 8.22 1.54 -11.22
N ALA A 498 7.71 0.31 -11.29
CA ALA A 498 6.48 -0.01 -12.02
C ALA A 498 5.20 0.51 -11.31
N LEU A 499 5.29 0.79 -10.01
CA LEU A 499 4.21 1.25 -9.13
C LEU A 499 4.28 2.77 -8.87
N ARG A 500 4.68 3.53 -9.89
CA ARG A 500 4.72 4.99 -9.91
C ARG A 500 3.75 5.52 -10.93
N TYR A 501 3.03 6.59 -10.63
CA TYR A 501 2.15 7.22 -11.61
C TYR A 501 2.44 8.72 -11.77
N PRO A 502 2.48 9.24 -13.03
CA PRO A 502 2.71 10.65 -13.28
C PRO A 502 1.46 11.48 -12.93
N ALA A 503 1.68 12.67 -12.41
CA ALA A 503 0.64 13.59 -12.00
C ALA A 503 1.14 15.04 -12.02
N VAL A 504 0.29 15.97 -11.57
CA VAL A 504 0.69 17.32 -11.21
C VAL A 504 0.38 17.56 -9.73
N ASP A 505 1.27 18.26 -9.03
CA ASP A 505 1.04 18.66 -7.64
C ASP A 505 0.01 19.80 -7.55
N SER A 506 -0.38 20.17 -6.32
CA SER A 506 -1.36 21.23 -6.06
C SER A 506 -0.95 22.62 -6.54
N ASN A 507 0.33 22.82 -6.89
CA ASN A 507 0.85 24.06 -7.47
C ASN A 507 1.02 23.97 -9.01
N GLY A 508 0.63 22.84 -9.60
CA GLY A 508 0.70 22.56 -11.03
C GLY A 508 2.08 22.10 -11.51
N TYR A 509 2.98 21.67 -10.61
CA TYR A 509 4.28 21.12 -11.03
C TYR A 509 4.16 19.64 -11.38
N LEU A 510 4.86 19.21 -12.42
CA LEU A 510 4.99 17.80 -12.78
C LEU A 510 5.57 17.01 -11.60
N THR A 511 4.99 15.84 -11.34
CA THR A 511 5.43 14.95 -10.27
C THR A 511 5.08 13.50 -10.56
N SER A 512 5.59 12.60 -9.71
CA SER A 512 5.28 11.18 -9.70
C SER A 512 4.88 10.77 -8.28
N TYR A 513 3.75 10.07 -8.15
CA TYR A 513 3.26 9.54 -6.88
C TYR A 513 3.40 8.03 -6.81
N VAL A 514 3.44 7.51 -5.58
CA VAL A 514 3.24 6.09 -5.31
C VAL A 514 1.83 5.66 -5.70
N THR A 515 1.69 4.45 -6.25
CA THR A 515 0.38 3.85 -6.52
C THR A 515 -0.26 3.27 -5.24
N GLU A 516 -0.54 4.11 -4.25
CA GLU A 516 -1.25 3.70 -3.03
C GLU A 516 -2.64 3.12 -3.28
N PRO A 517 -3.44 3.57 -4.28
CA PRO A 517 -4.82 3.10 -4.43
C PRO A 517 -4.99 1.59 -4.58
N ILE A 518 -3.97 0.87 -5.07
CA ILE A 518 -3.99 -0.60 -5.21
C ILE A 518 -3.34 -1.34 -4.02
N GLY A 519 -2.77 -0.62 -3.05
CA GLY A 519 -2.21 -1.16 -1.83
C GLY A 519 -3.27 -1.43 -0.78
N CYS A 520 -3.06 -2.38 0.12
CA CYS A 520 -4.03 -2.63 1.22
C CYS A 520 -3.79 -1.80 2.48
N ARG A 521 -2.71 -1.02 2.48
CA ARG A 521 -2.38 -0.01 3.48
C ARG A 521 -2.54 1.33 2.78
N ASN A 522 -3.11 2.30 3.46
CA ASN A 522 -3.10 3.69 2.99
C ASN A 522 -3.69 3.89 1.58
N ASP A 523 -4.63 3.03 1.17
CA ASP A 523 -5.32 3.02 -0.14
C ASP A 523 -6.07 4.32 -0.48
N HIS A 524 -6.21 5.17 0.51
CA HIS A 524 -6.91 6.42 0.45
C HIS A 524 -6.01 7.63 0.13
N GLU A 525 -4.70 7.44 0.09
CA GLU A 525 -3.69 8.50 0.01
C GLU A 525 -3.15 8.68 -1.42
N PHE A 526 -3.99 9.15 -2.33
CA PHE A 526 -3.63 9.31 -3.75
C PHE A 526 -2.43 10.25 -3.96
N THR A 527 -2.44 11.46 -3.40
CA THR A 527 -1.44 12.50 -3.70
C THR A 527 -0.45 12.76 -2.56
N TRP A 528 -0.22 11.78 -1.68
CA TRP A 528 0.57 12.03 -0.48
C TRP A 528 2.08 11.85 -0.71
N HIS A 529 2.50 10.71 -1.26
CA HIS A 529 3.91 10.36 -1.39
C HIS A 529 4.45 10.60 -2.79
N VAL A 530 5.20 11.68 -2.95
CA VAL A 530 6.00 11.91 -4.15
C VAL A 530 7.16 10.92 -4.15
N ALA A 531 7.23 10.08 -5.18
CA ALA A 531 8.25 9.04 -5.28
C ALA A 531 8.67 8.81 -6.74
N TYR A 532 9.96 8.59 -6.92
CA TYR A 532 10.56 8.18 -8.20
C TYR A 532 11.30 6.87 -7.99
N LEU A 533 12.58 6.92 -7.60
CA LEU A 533 13.31 5.75 -7.12
C LEU A 533 12.75 5.32 -5.75
N ALA A 534 12.77 6.24 -4.80
CA ALA A 534 12.24 6.12 -3.45
C ALA A 534 11.60 7.46 -3.05
N TYR A 535 11.15 7.57 -1.81
CA TYR A 535 10.72 8.82 -1.20
C TYR A 535 11.87 9.45 -0.38
N ASP A 536 11.68 10.67 0.12
CA ASP A 536 12.59 11.39 1.03
C ASP A 536 14.10 11.42 0.65
N ILE A 537 14.99 11.21 1.63
CA ILE A 537 16.44 11.17 1.48
C ILE A 537 16.93 9.86 0.84
N ALA A 538 16.12 8.80 0.83
CA ALA A 538 16.51 7.49 0.33
C ALA A 538 17.00 7.54 -1.13
N SER A 539 16.39 8.39 -1.96
CA SER A 539 16.80 8.60 -3.35
C SER A 539 18.30 8.94 -3.48
N VAL A 540 18.81 9.91 -2.70
CA VAL A 540 20.22 10.32 -2.80
C VAL A 540 21.16 9.35 -2.11
N LEU A 541 20.72 8.68 -1.03
CA LEU A 541 21.52 7.68 -0.31
C LEU A 541 21.83 6.45 -1.17
N VAL A 542 20.94 6.11 -2.11
CA VAL A 542 21.18 5.08 -3.13
C VAL A 542 21.96 5.65 -4.31
N ALA A 543 21.54 6.81 -4.86
CA ALA A 543 22.15 7.38 -6.06
C ALA A 543 23.65 7.70 -5.95
N ARG A 544 24.17 7.94 -4.74
CA ARG A 544 25.60 8.23 -4.50
C ARG A 544 26.56 7.16 -5.01
N TYR A 545 26.09 5.92 -5.19
CA TYR A 545 26.92 4.81 -5.64
C TYR A 545 27.06 4.71 -7.17
N GLY A 546 26.32 5.53 -7.92
CA GLY A 546 26.48 5.66 -9.37
C GLY A 546 25.94 4.49 -10.19
N ALA A 547 25.89 4.70 -11.51
CA ALA A 547 25.23 3.78 -12.44
C ALA A 547 25.89 2.39 -12.51
N ASP A 548 27.20 2.30 -12.28
CA ASP A 548 27.92 1.03 -12.33
C ASP A 548 27.48 0.06 -11.22
N GLU A 549 27.06 0.61 -10.07
CA GLU A 549 26.61 -0.20 -8.94
C GLU A 549 25.09 -0.37 -8.92
N ILE A 550 24.34 0.73 -9.06
CA ILE A 550 22.87 0.67 -8.89
C ILE A 550 22.11 0.43 -10.20
N GLY A 551 22.76 0.63 -11.36
CA GLY A 551 22.17 0.59 -12.69
C GLY A 551 21.81 1.98 -13.22
N THR A 552 21.85 2.11 -14.55
CA THR A 552 21.50 3.35 -15.28
C THR A 552 20.02 3.73 -15.13
N ASP A 553 19.16 2.73 -14.92
CA ASP A 553 17.73 2.87 -14.67
C ASP A 553 17.47 3.59 -13.35
N LEU A 554 17.94 3.03 -12.23
CA LEU A 554 17.68 3.58 -10.89
C LEU A 554 18.30 4.96 -10.70
N LEU A 555 19.52 5.19 -11.23
CA LEU A 555 20.11 6.52 -11.24
C LEU A 555 19.26 7.50 -12.08
N GLY A 556 18.77 7.06 -13.24
CA GLY A 556 17.91 7.86 -14.11
C GLY A 556 16.61 8.29 -13.43
N TYR A 557 16.03 7.45 -12.57
CA TYR A 557 14.81 7.82 -11.82
C TYR A 557 15.06 8.96 -10.82
N VAL A 558 16.22 8.97 -10.16
CA VAL A 558 16.61 10.09 -9.26
C VAL A 558 16.96 11.34 -10.07
N GLN A 559 17.59 11.19 -11.23
CA GLN A 559 17.84 12.31 -12.15
C GLN A 559 16.55 12.90 -12.70
N GLN A 560 15.55 12.06 -12.99
CA GLN A 560 14.22 12.51 -13.37
C GLN A 560 13.60 13.32 -12.22
N GLN A 561 13.59 12.80 -11.00
CA GLN A 561 13.11 13.51 -9.80
C GLN A 561 13.77 14.88 -9.64
N PHE A 562 15.09 14.97 -9.85
CA PHE A 562 15.83 16.22 -9.79
C PHE A 562 15.48 17.16 -10.95
N SER A 563 15.40 16.66 -12.18
CA SER A 563 15.08 17.46 -13.37
C SER A 563 13.67 18.04 -13.36
N GLU A 564 12.74 17.35 -12.70
CA GLU A 564 11.36 17.82 -12.47
C GLU A 564 11.27 18.73 -11.22
N GLY A 565 12.40 18.94 -10.53
CA GLY A 565 12.56 19.78 -9.35
C GLY A 565 11.98 19.18 -8.06
N GLN A 566 11.56 17.92 -8.08
CA GLN A 566 10.88 17.27 -6.96
C GLN A 566 11.84 16.68 -5.92
N LEU A 567 13.16 16.69 -6.15
CA LEU A 567 14.13 16.07 -5.24
C LEU A 567 14.32 16.86 -3.93
N LEU A 568 14.70 18.13 -4.02
CA LEU A 568 15.01 18.94 -2.83
C LEU A 568 13.80 19.18 -1.90
N PRO A 569 12.57 19.44 -2.41
CA PRO A 569 11.40 19.63 -1.54
C PRO A 569 11.09 18.43 -0.64
N GLN A 570 11.49 17.22 -1.04
CA GLN A 570 11.28 15.99 -0.28
C GLN A 570 12.35 15.77 0.81
N MET A 571 13.46 16.52 0.77
CA MET A 571 14.57 16.37 1.72
C MET A 571 14.55 17.51 2.74
N ASN A 572 13.87 17.29 3.85
CA ASN A 572 13.90 18.18 5.02
C ASN A 572 14.52 17.46 6.24
N VAL A 573 15.18 18.23 7.11
CA VAL A 573 15.72 17.73 8.38
C VAL A 573 14.53 17.58 9.36
N PRO A 574 14.07 16.35 9.70
CA PRO A 574 12.97 16.14 10.65
C PRO A 574 13.35 16.66 12.04
N ASN A 575 12.37 16.88 12.92
CA ASN A 575 12.63 17.42 14.28
C ASN A 575 13.39 16.47 15.23
N LYS A 576 13.56 15.19 14.84
CA LYS A 576 14.30 14.15 15.56
C LYS A 576 15.51 13.71 14.73
N GLY A 577 16.65 13.47 15.37
CA GLY A 577 17.87 13.05 14.68
C GLY A 577 17.80 11.60 14.21
N TYR A 578 18.13 11.38 12.94
CA TYR A 578 18.33 10.04 12.35
C TYR A 578 19.76 9.94 11.80
N ALA A 579 20.41 8.80 12.02
CA ALA A 579 21.81 8.58 11.64
C ALA A 579 22.10 8.89 10.16
N ASP A 580 21.24 8.43 9.25
CA ASP A 580 21.45 8.55 7.80
C ASP A 580 21.41 10.01 7.28
N MET A 581 20.87 10.94 8.07
CA MET A 581 20.86 12.38 7.71
C MET A 581 22.26 12.99 7.64
N VAL A 582 23.22 12.39 8.35
CA VAL A 582 24.63 12.78 8.35
C VAL A 582 25.27 12.54 6.98
N ASP A 583 24.78 11.54 6.24
CA ASP A 583 25.33 11.14 4.94
C ASP A 583 24.82 12.02 3.79
N VAL A 584 23.68 12.68 3.96
CA VAL A 584 22.95 13.37 2.88
C VAL A 584 23.81 14.42 2.15
N PRO A 585 24.59 15.31 2.82
CA PRO A 585 25.47 16.24 2.12
C PRO A 585 26.46 15.57 1.18
N ALA A 586 27.13 14.51 1.64
CA ALA A 586 28.10 13.78 0.83
C ALA A 586 27.41 13.00 -0.31
N ALA A 587 26.27 12.36 0.00
CA ALA A 587 25.48 11.62 -0.96
C ALA A 587 24.96 12.52 -2.10
N TYR A 588 24.44 13.71 -1.75
CA TYR A 588 23.98 14.71 -2.70
C TYR A 588 25.13 15.19 -3.61
N ASN A 589 26.27 15.54 -3.03
CA ASN A 589 27.43 15.97 -3.80
C ASN A 589 27.92 14.89 -4.78
N ALA A 590 27.96 13.63 -4.35
CA ALA A 590 28.31 12.50 -5.21
C ALA A 590 27.28 12.28 -6.33
N PHE A 591 25.99 12.37 -6.03
CA PHE A 591 24.94 12.31 -7.06
C PHE A 591 25.09 13.43 -8.10
N ARG A 592 25.39 14.66 -7.67
CA ARG A 592 25.45 15.82 -8.56
C ARG A 592 26.61 15.78 -9.56
N THR A 593 27.65 14.96 -9.33
CA THR A 593 28.76 14.77 -10.27
C THR A 593 28.50 13.67 -11.30
N MET A 594 27.40 12.92 -11.17
CA MET A 594 27.08 11.81 -12.07
C MET A 594 26.62 12.31 -13.45
N ALA A 595 27.05 11.62 -14.50
CA ALA A 595 26.53 11.84 -15.85
C ALA A 595 25.04 11.45 -15.95
N THR A 596 24.28 12.19 -16.75
CA THR A 596 22.87 11.88 -17.03
C THR A 596 22.74 10.56 -17.77
N THR A 597 21.86 9.67 -17.32
CA THR A 597 21.63 8.36 -17.97
C THR A 597 20.55 8.42 -19.05
N GLY A 598 19.66 9.42 -19.00
CA GLY A 598 18.52 9.56 -19.91
C GLY A 598 17.35 8.62 -19.63
N MET A 599 17.48 7.71 -18.66
CA MET A 599 16.42 6.79 -18.27
C MET A 599 15.34 7.51 -17.46
N LYS A 600 14.08 7.14 -17.68
CA LYS A 600 12.91 7.67 -16.96
C LYS A 600 12.04 6.53 -16.45
N LEU A 601 11.20 6.83 -15.46
CA LEU A 601 10.24 5.87 -14.91
C LEU A 601 9.36 5.29 -16.03
N PRO A 602 9.05 3.98 -16.01
CA PRO A 602 8.28 3.31 -17.07
C PRO A 602 6.93 3.96 -17.40
N MET A 603 6.29 4.53 -16.39
CA MET A 603 4.96 5.15 -16.50
C MET A 603 4.99 6.61 -17.00
N THR A 604 6.17 7.18 -17.22
CA THR A 604 6.33 8.55 -17.72
C THR A 604 5.79 8.69 -19.15
N SER A 605 5.16 9.82 -19.46
CA SER A 605 4.69 10.11 -20.82
C SER A 605 5.80 9.99 -21.86
N GLY A 606 5.46 9.43 -23.03
CA GLY A 606 6.40 9.16 -24.12
C GLY A 606 7.36 7.98 -23.90
N GLN A 607 7.33 7.29 -22.75
CA GLN A 607 8.03 6.00 -22.62
C GLN A 607 7.35 4.91 -23.46
N PRO A 608 8.07 3.85 -23.88
CA PRO A 608 7.48 2.71 -24.58
C PRO A 608 6.35 2.04 -23.80
N ASP A 609 5.53 1.26 -24.50
CA ASP A 609 4.58 0.35 -23.87
C ASP A 609 5.32 -0.69 -23.05
N PHE A 610 4.77 -1.05 -21.89
CA PHE A 610 5.37 -2.05 -21.03
C PHE A 610 4.30 -2.73 -20.17
N ALA A 611 4.59 -3.94 -19.70
CA ALA A 611 3.89 -4.51 -18.57
C ALA A 611 4.87 -5.20 -17.61
N TRP A 612 4.54 -5.14 -16.33
CA TRP A 612 5.23 -5.84 -15.26
C TRP A 612 4.17 -6.47 -14.35
N ALA A 613 4.46 -7.67 -13.86
CA ALA A 613 3.61 -8.37 -12.93
C ALA A 613 4.45 -9.00 -11.82
N ASP A 614 3.82 -9.10 -10.64
CA ASP A 614 4.28 -9.92 -9.54
C ASP A 614 3.21 -10.97 -9.25
N GLU A 615 3.52 -12.18 -9.68
CA GLU A 615 2.62 -13.31 -9.61
C GLU A 615 2.25 -13.60 -8.16
N GLU A 616 3.19 -13.55 -7.21
CA GLU A 616 2.95 -13.92 -5.82
C GLU A 616 2.07 -12.91 -5.06
N ASN A 617 2.13 -11.63 -5.43
CA ASN A 617 1.23 -10.60 -4.89
C ASN A 617 -0.03 -10.34 -5.73
N ARG A 618 -0.16 -11.00 -6.89
CA ARG A 618 -1.27 -10.86 -7.85
C ARG A 618 -1.44 -9.41 -8.32
N VAL A 619 -0.32 -8.70 -8.53
CA VAL A 619 -0.31 -7.31 -8.97
C VAL A 619 0.22 -7.19 -10.39
N VAL A 620 -0.36 -6.28 -11.15
CA VAL A 620 0.05 -5.91 -12.50
C VAL A 620 0.16 -4.40 -12.61
N ALA A 621 1.17 -3.93 -13.34
CA ALA A 621 1.34 -2.56 -13.79
C ALA A 621 1.63 -2.58 -15.29
N ALA A 622 0.90 -1.79 -16.09
CA ALA A 622 1.05 -1.76 -17.53
C ALA A 622 0.78 -0.38 -18.10
N LYS A 623 1.32 -0.13 -19.29
CA LYS A 623 1.17 1.10 -20.05
C LYS A 623 1.05 0.78 -21.54
N HIS A 624 0.10 1.45 -22.21
CA HIS A 624 -0.05 1.46 -23.65
C HIS A 624 -0.35 2.89 -24.12
N GLY A 625 0.55 3.51 -24.88
CA GLY A 625 0.48 4.94 -25.17
C GLY A 625 0.40 5.76 -23.88
N GLU A 626 -0.56 6.68 -23.78
CA GLU A 626 -0.77 7.48 -22.55
C GLU A 626 -1.80 6.86 -21.58
N GLU A 627 -2.27 5.64 -21.84
CA GLU A 627 -3.08 4.88 -20.90
C GLU A 627 -2.19 4.06 -19.96
N ARG A 628 -2.46 4.18 -18.66
CA ARG A 628 -1.76 3.46 -17.60
C ARG A 628 -2.75 2.63 -16.80
N PHE A 629 -2.33 1.44 -16.43
CA PHE A 629 -3.14 0.44 -15.78
C PHE A 629 -2.38 -0.18 -14.62
N TRP A 630 -3.03 -0.21 -13.46
CA TRP A 630 -2.60 -1.00 -12.32
C TRP A 630 -3.75 -1.84 -11.81
N ALA A 631 -3.47 -3.06 -11.41
CA ALA A 631 -4.47 -3.89 -10.76
C ALA A 631 -3.86 -4.80 -9.70
N VAL A 632 -4.64 -5.08 -8.66
CA VAL A 632 -4.42 -6.20 -7.75
C VAL A 632 -5.62 -7.13 -7.84
N LEU A 633 -5.37 -8.39 -8.21
CA LEU A 633 -6.43 -9.35 -8.58
C LEU A 633 -7.06 -10.04 -7.37
N GLN A 634 -6.52 -9.80 -6.17
CA GLN A 634 -6.97 -10.36 -4.88
C GLN A 634 -7.31 -9.25 -3.89
N TRP A 635 -8.11 -8.27 -4.30
CA TRP A 635 -8.41 -7.10 -3.49
C TRP A 635 -9.10 -7.49 -2.17
N ARG A 636 -8.47 -7.16 -1.05
CA ARG A 636 -8.95 -7.37 0.33
C ARG A 636 -9.43 -8.81 0.64
N ALA A 637 -8.92 -9.79 -0.10
CA ALA A 637 -9.22 -11.21 0.12
C ALA A 637 -8.37 -11.79 1.27
N THR A 638 -8.66 -11.39 2.51
CA THR A 638 -7.76 -11.69 3.65
C THR A 638 -7.77 -13.17 4.07
N ASN A 639 -8.95 -13.81 4.06
CA ASN A 639 -9.14 -15.14 4.64
C ASN A 639 -10.10 -16.05 3.84
N GLY A 640 -10.59 -15.59 2.68
CA GLY A 640 -11.47 -16.33 1.78
C GLY A 640 -11.51 -15.71 0.39
N ILE A 641 -11.74 -16.52 -0.64
CA ILE A 641 -11.74 -16.12 -2.06
C ILE A 641 -13.01 -15.29 -2.35
N ASN A 642 -12.87 -13.98 -2.51
CA ASN A 642 -14.00 -13.04 -2.69
C ASN A 642 -14.28 -12.64 -4.15
N ASN A 643 -13.48 -13.17 -5.10
CA ASN A 643 -13.52 -12.84 -6.52
C ASN A 643 -13.52 -11.32 -6.80
N LEU A 644 -12.75 -10.54 -6.05
CA LEU A 644 -12.69 -9.10 -6.18
C LEU A 644 -11.28 -8.66 -6.58
N ALA A 645 -11.19 -7.86 -7.65
CA ALA A 645 -9.98 -7.14 -8.04
C ALA A 645 -10.19 -5.64 -7.84
N ARG A 646 -9.08 -4.95 -7.62
CA ARG A 646 -9.02 -3.50 -7.68
C ARG A 646 -8.21 -3.08 -8.90
N VAL A 647 -8.77 -2.15 -9.67
CA VAL A 647 -8.17 -1.58 -10.86
C VAL A 647 -8.06 -0.07 -10.71
N PHE A 648 -6.90 0.46 -11.03
CA PHE A 648 -6.62 1.89 -11.11
C PHE A 648 -6.12 2.20 -12.52
N THR A 649 -6.79 3.09 -13.23
CA THR A 649 -6.37 3.50 -14.59
C THR A 649 -6.29 5.01 -14.71
N LEU A 650 -5.27 5.47 -15.44
CA LEU A 650 -5.10 6.88 -15.80
C LEU A 650 -4.98 6.99 -17.31
N SER A 651 -5.71 7.94 -17.90
CA SER A 651 -5.60 8.32 -19.30
C SER A 651 -5.50 9.85 -19.43
N GLU A 652 -5.38 10.36 -20.65
CA GLU A 652 -5.36 11.81 -20.87
C GLU A 652 -6.68 12.48 -20.47
N SER A 653 -7.82 11.80 -20.61
CA SER A 653 -9.16 12.40 -20.48
C SER A 653 -9.88 12.06 -19.17
N GLN A 654 -9.56 10.91 -18.57
CA GLN A 654 -10.24 10.41 -17.39
C GLN A 654 -9.35 9.51 -16.53
N ALA A 655 -9.75 9.36 -15.27
CA ALA A 655 -9.22 8.36 -14.36
C ALA A 655 -10.31 7.43 -13.85
N ARG A 656 -9.92 6.21 -13.46
CA ARG A 656 -10.84 5.20 -12.92
C ARG A 656 -10.24 4.51 -11.72
N LEU A 657 -11.09 4.26 -10.73
CA LEU A 657 -10.80 3.37 -9.61
C LEU A 657 -11.97 2.41 -9.48
N ALA A 658 -11.72 1.12 -9.64
CA ALA A 658 -12.79 0.14 -9.79
C ALA A 658 -12.53 -1.10 -8.94
N ASP A 659 -13.51 -1.47 -8.11
CA ASP A 659 -13.56 -2.77 -7.44
C ASP A 659 -14.52 -3.66 -8.22
N VAL A 660 -13.96 -4.63 -8.94
CA VAL A 660 -14.66 -5.41 -9.96
C VAL A 660 -14.46 -6.90 -9.79
N SER A 661 -15.35 -7.69 -10.38
CA SER A 661 -15.21 -9.15 -10.32
C SER A 661 -14.09 -9.62 -11.23
N VAL A 662 -13.36 -10.65 -10.79
CA VAL A 662 -12.45 -11.42 -11.65
C VAL A 662 -13.22 -12.51 -12.39
N GLU A 663 -12.81 -12.81 -13.63
CA GLU A 663 -13.54 -13.73 -14.53
C GLU A 663 -13.28 -15.20 -14.23
N ASP A 664 -12.08 -15.49 -13.72
CA ASP A 664 -11.64 -16.83 -13.36
C ASP A 664 -10.66 -16.76 -12.18
N VAL A 665 -10.84 -17.65 -11.20
CA VAL A 665 -9.94 -17.85 -10.07
C VAL A 665 -9.76 -19.33 -9.82
N GLN A 666 -8.52 -19.81 -9.90
CA GLN A 666 -8.18 -21.18 -9.53
C GLN A 666 -7.45 -21.18 -8.19
N TYR A 667 -7.78 -22.13 -7.31
CA TYR A 667 -7.20 -22.22 -5.97
C TYR A 667 -7.12 -23.66 -5.48
N VAL A 668 -6.22 -23.92 -4.53
CA VAL A 668 -6.21 -25.19 -3.78
C VAL A 668 -7.10 -25.02 -2.57
N SER A 669 -8.14 -25.85 -2.44
CA SER A 669 -9.10 -25.73 -1.35
C SER A 669 -8.51 -26.16 0.00
N ALA A 670 -8.74 -25.34 1.02
CA ALA A 670 -8.49 -25.70 2.42
C ALA A 670 -9.60 -26.59 3.03
N LYS A 671 -10.60 -26.99 2.24
CA LYS A 671 -11.75 -27.83 2.67
C LYS A 671 -12.60 -27.22 3.80
N ARG A 672 -12.60 -25.89 3.90
CA ARG A 672 -13.48 -25.13 4.80
C ARG A 672 -13.86 -23.81 4.15
N ASN A 673 -14.89 -23.18 4.73
CA ASN A 673 -15.35 -21.86 4.34
C ASN A 673 -15.17 -20.88 5.50
N VAL A 674 -15.21 -19.59 5.18
CA VAL A 674 -15.35 -18.50 6.15
C VAL A 674 -16.64 -17.74 5.87
N THR A 675 -17.34 -17.34 6.92
CA THR A 675 -18.53 -16.49 6.84
C THR A 675 -18.14 -15.07 7.21
N ARG A 676 -18.57 -14.07 6.43
CA ARG A 676 -18.32 -12.66 6.75
C ARG A 676 -19.08 -12.25 8.01
N ASP A 677 -18.36 -11.68 8.97
CA ASP A 677 -18.91 -11.13 10.22
C ASP A 677 -19.78 -9.88 9.99
N GLY A 678 -19.46 -9.11 8.95
CA GLY A 678 -20.16 -7.89 8.54
C GLY A 678 -19.66 -6.62 9.23
N TYR A 679 -18.42 -6.59 9.71
CA TYR A 679 -17.85 -5.38 10.30
C TYR A 679 -17.65 -4.28 9.24
N VAL A 680 -18.25 -3.11 9.47
CA VAL A 680 -18.18 -1.92 8.61
C VAL A 680 -16.90 -1.11 8.82
N ASP A 681 -16.18 -1.37 9.90
CA ASP A 681 -14.93 -0.76 10.32
C ASP A 681 -14.08 -1.88 10.94
N ASN A 682 -12.76 -1.79 10.91
CA ASN A 682 -11.79 -2.82 11.30
C ASN A 682 -12.20 -3.65 12.55
N THR A 683 -11.61 -4.81 12.82
CA THR A 683 -11.87 -5.53 14.06
C THR A 683 -11.23 -4.83 15.28
N PRO A 684 -11.81 -4.92 16.50
CA PRO A 684 -11.19 -4.44 17.73
C PRO A 684 -9.74 -4.93 17.91
N PRO A 685 -8.83 -4.15 18.52
CA PRO A 685 -9.08 -2.92 19.28
C PRO A 685 -9.14 -1.64 18.44
N HIS A 686 -8.86 -1.73 17.13
CA HIS A 686 -8.85 -0.57 16.23
C HIS A 686 -10.22 -0.30 15.60
N GLY A 687 -11.10 -1.30 15.60
CA GLY A 687 -12.48 -1.19 15.17
C GLY A 687 -13.31 -0.19 15.94
N ARG A 688 -14.04 0.64 15.22
CA ARG A 688 -15.01 1.58 15.78
C ARG A 688 -16.40 1.21 15.30
N GLN A 689 -17.32 1.00 16.23
CA GLN A 689 -18.73 0.87 15.87
C GLN A 689 -19.26 2.27 15.53
N PRO A 690 -19.71 2.54 14.29
CA PRO A 690 -20.33 3.81 13.97
C PRO A 690 -21.59 4.04 14.81
N PRO A 691 -21.90 5.29 15.20
CA PRO A 691 -23.09 5.60 16.00
C PRO A 691 -24.41 5.10 15.40
N ASP A 692 -24.48 5.05 14.06
CA ASP A 692 -25.66 4.62 13.31
C ASP A 692 -25.78 3.10 13.16
N ASN A 693 -24.79 2.34 13.62
CA ASN A 693 -24.75 0.88 13.61
C ASN A 693 -25.15 0.24 12.27
N PRO A 694 -24.45 0.56 11.15
CA PRO A 694 -24.85 0.08 9.84
C PRO A 694 -24.56 -1.41 9.67
N VAL A 695 -25.30 -2.04 8.76
CA VAL A 695 -25.11 -3.45 8.39
C VAL A 695 -24.40 -3.52 7.06
N LEU A 696 -23.25 -4.20 7.02
CA LEU A 696 -22.48 -4.36 5.79
C LEU A 696 -23.22 -5.27 4.80
N ALA A 697 -23.22 -4.88 3.52
CA ALA A 697 -23.88 -5.58 2.44
C ALA A 697 -23.40 -7.02 2.27
N ASN A 698 -22.14 -7.33 2.53
CA ASN A 698 -21.58 -8.68 2.39
C ASN A 698 -21.74 -9.56 3.65
N LYS A 699 -22.41 -9.08 4.71
CA LYS A 699 -22.61 -9.82 5.96
C LYS A 699 -23.19 -11.22 5.68
N ASP A 700 -22.70 -12.24 6.38
CA ASP A 700 -23.14 -13.63 6.26
C ASP A 700 -22.84 -14.30 4.90
N GLU A 701 -22.13 -13.63 3.98
CA GLU A 701 -21.63 -14.29 2.78
C GLU A 701 -20.57 -15.34 3.12
N VAL A 702 -20.64 -16.46 2.42
CA VAL A 702 -19.79 -17.62 2.65
C VAL A 702 -18.75 -17.70 1.54
N TYR A 703 -17.48 -17.67 1.92
CA TYR A 703 -16.35 -17.71 1.00
C TYR A 703 -15.52 -18.98 1.20
N PRO A 704 -15.13 -19.67 0.11
CA PRO A 704 -14.21 -20.79 0.22
C PRO A 704 -12.83 -20.30 0.62
N VAL A 705 -12.15 -21.09 1.44
CA VAL A 705 -10.79 -20.78 1.89
C VAL A 705 -9.80 -21.53 1.02
N ALA A 706 -8.81 -20.79 0.51
CA ALA A 706 -7.67 -21.33 -0.21
C ALA A 706 -6.53 -21.71 0.73
N MET A 707 -5.61 -22.52 0.21
CA MET A 707 -4.34 -22.82 0.83
C MET A 707 -3.25 -22.63 -0.23
N ARG A 708 -2.03 -22.28 0.21
CA ARG A 708 -0.89 -22.20 -0.73
C ARG A 708 -0.70 -23.53 -1.48
N PRO A 709 -0.45 -23.49 -2.80
CA PRO A 709 -0.38 -24.69 -3.63
C PRO A 709 0.84 -25.60 -3.36
N ASP A 710 1.87 -25.10 -2.68
CA ASP A 710 3.03 -25.90 -2.26
C ASP A 710 2.78 -26.72 -0.98
N LEU A 711 1.65 -26.49 -0.29
CA LEU A 711 1.34 -27.13 0.98
C LEU A 711 0.42 -28.36 0.79
N THR A 712 0.61 -29.36 1.63
CA THR A 712 -0.30 -30.53 1.72
C THR A 712 -1.36 -30.39 2.82
N LYS A 713 -1.19 -29.43 3.74
CA LYS A 713 -2.09 -29.12 4.85
C LYS A 713 -1.96 -27.65 5.26
N GLU A 714 -3.01 -27.09 5.88
CA GLU A 714 -2.99 -25.69 6.31
C GLU A 714 -1.86 -25.41 7.31
N PRO A 715 -1.19 -24.26 7.22
CA PRO A 715 -0.24 -23.82 8.23
C PRO A 715 -0.97 -23.36 9.51
N PRO A 716 -0.26 -23.20 10.65
CA PRO A 716 -0.85 -22.69 11.89
C PRO A 716 -1.65 -21.40 11.70
N THR A 717 -1.13 -20.48 10.88
CA THR A 717 -1.81 -19.26 10.46
C THR A 717 -1.88 -19.22 8.93
N ASN A 718 -3.08 -19.37 8.37
CA ASN A 718 -3.28 -19.33 6.92
C ASN A 718 -3.48 -17.90 6.42
N THR A 719 -2.38 -17.16 6.21
CA THR A 719 -2.41 -15.79 5.66
C THR A 719 -2.75 -15.73 4.17
N ASP A 720 -2.76 -16.87 3.48
CA ASP A 720 -3.07 -16.99 2.06
C ASP A 720 -4.52 -17.47 1.81
N GLY A 721 -5.37 -17.45 2.85
CA GLY A 721 -6.72 -17.99 2.82
C GLY A 721 -7.64 -17.42 1.74
N GLY A 722 -7.39 -16.18 1.29
CA GLY A 722 -8.12 -15.58 0.16
C GLY A 722 -7.31 -15.46 -1.13
N ARG A 723 -6.22 -16.21 -1.27
CA ARG A 723 -5.32 -16.13 -2.41
C ARG A 723 -5.44 -17.36 -3.31
N GLY A 724 -6.07 -17.20 -4.47
CA GLY A 724 -6.04 -18.19 -5.54
C GLY A 724 -4.66 -18.25 -6.19
N TYR A 725 -4.29 -19.34 -6.87
CA TYR A 725 -3.03 -19.41 -7.61
C TYR A 725 -3.14 -18.94 -9.05
N ALA A 726 -4.34 -18.86 -9.65
CA ALA A 726 -4.50 -18.30 -10.99
C ALA A 726 -5.68 -17.36 -11.10
N TYR A 727 -5.54 -16.33 -11.95
CA TYR A 727 -6.53 -15.28 -12.15
C TYR A 727 -6.64 -14.88 -13.62
N THR A 728 -7.87 -14.55 -14.05
CA THR A 728 -8.13 -13.80 -15.29
C THR A 728 -8.98 -12.56 -14.97
N LEU A 729 -8.57 -11.40 -15.49
CA LEU A 729 -9.30 -10.13 -15.36
C LEU A 729 -9.36 -9.45 -16.73
N ARG A 730 -10.57 -9.05 -17.12
CA ARG A 730 -10.79 -8.09 -18.20
C ARG A 730 -11.27 -6.76 -17.65
N TYR A 731 -10.67 -5.67 -18.11
CA TYR A 731 -11.09 -4.31 -17.78
C TYR A 731 -10.79 -3.34 -18.93
N GLY A 732 -11.83 -2.91 -19.64
CA GLY A 732 -11.67 -2.11 -20.85
C GLY A 732 -10.79 -2.84 -21.86
N HIS A 733 -9.76 -2.17 -22.36
CA HIS A 733 -8.80 -2.74 -23.30
C HIS A 733 -7.84 -3.76 -22.66
N TRP A 734 -7.78 -3.84 -21.33
CA TRP A 734 -6.80 -4.68 -20.64
C TRP A 734 -7.34 -6.08 -20.38
N LEU A 735 -6.58 -7.09 -20.83
CA LEU A 735 -6.79 -8.49 -20.46
C LEU A 735 -5.54 -9.01 -19.76
N VAL A 736 -5.73 -9.46 -18.51
CA VAL A 736 -4.67 -9.96 -17.65
C VAL A 736 -4.94 -11.42 -17.33
N ALA A 737 -3.92 -12.25 -17.47
CA ALA A 737 -3.90 -13.58 -16.88
C ALA A 737 -2.62 -13.80 -16.09
N LEU A 738 -2.74 -14.49 -14.96
CA LEU A 738 -1.66 -14.67 -14.01
C LEU A 738 -1.71 -16.06 -13.42
N ASN A 739 -0.56 -16.74 -13.39
CA ASN A 739 -0.34 -18.02 -12.75
C ASN A 739 0.78 -17.94 -11.71
N ALA A 740 0.42 -18.05 -10.44
CA ALA A 740 1.32 -18.09 -9.31
C ALA A 740 1.55 -19.51 -8.76
N HIS A 741 1.03 -20.55 -9.42
CA HIS A 741 1.34 -21.92 -9.02
C HIS A 741 2.84 -22.19 -9.23
N PRO A 742 3.56 -22.81 -8.26
CA PRO A 742 5.00 -23.04 -8.36
C PRO A 742 5.42 -24.11 -9.37
N THR A 743 4.48 -24.92 -9.88
CA THR A 743 4.78 -26.15 -10.65
C THR A 743 3.76 -26.51 -11.72
N GLN A 744 2.50 -26.08 -11.58
CA GLN A 744 1.45 -26.37 -12.56
C GLN A 744 1.24 -25.18 -13.52
N SER A 745 0.95 -25.50 -14.77
CA SER A 745 0.49 -24.52 -15.75
C SER A 745 -0.97 -24.14 -15.54
N TYR A 746 -1.37 -22.99 -16.07
CA TYR A 746 -2.75 -22.52 -16.06
C TYR A 746 -3.16 -22.08 -17.46
N THR A 747 -4.29 -22.57 -17.96
CA THR A 747 -4.88 -22.07 -19.21
C THR A 747 -5.91 -21.01 -18.87
N MET A 748 -5.65 -19.78 -19.31
CA MET A 748 -6.53 -18.63 -19.13
C MET A 748 -7.92 -18.94 -19.68
N LYS A 749 -8.96 -18.59 -18.92
CA LYS A 749 -10.33 -18.55 -19.44
C LYS A 749 -10.48 -17.30 -20.32
N ALA A 750 -10.22 -17.46 -21.61
CA ALA A 750 -10.27 -16.34 -22.54
C ALA A 750 -11.70 -15.77 -22.68
N PRO A 751 -11.84 -14.43 -22.78
CA PRO A 751 -13.14 -13.83 -23.05
C PRO A 751 -13.63 -14.21 -24.46
N ALA A 752 -14.96 -14.16 -24.64
CA ALA A 752 -15.56 -14.50 -25.93
C ALA A 752 -15.01 -13.61 -27.05
N GLY A 753 -14.63 -14.22 -28.18
CA GLY A 753 -14.07 -13.50 -29.33
C GLY A 753 -12.56 -13.20 -29.25
N PHE A 754 -11.89 -13.54 -28.14
CA PHE A 754 -10.43 -13.41 -28.05
C PHE A 754 -9.73 -14.33 -29.07
N SER A 755 -8.94 -13.73 -29.95
CA SER A 755 -8.22 -14.44 -31.03
C SER A 755 -6.71 -14.54 -30.79
N GLY A 756 -6.21 -13.90 -29.74
CA GLY A 756 -4.77 -13.78 -29.45
C GLY A 756 -4.32 -12.34 -29.38
N GLY A 757 -3.03 -12.14 -29.11
CA GLY A 757 -2.44 -10.83 -28.95
C GLY A 757 -0.96 -10.90 -28.59
N LYS A 758 -0.29 -9.74 -28.64
CA LYS A 758 1.07 -9.59 -28.11
C LYS A 758 1.00 -9.37 -26.60
N ASP A 759 1.61 -10.26 -25.85
CA ASP A 759 1.81 -10.09 -24.41
C ASP A 759 2.87 -9.00 -24.16
N LEU A 760 2.51 -7.98 -23.39
CA LEU A 760 3.37 -6.87 -23.03
C LEU A 760 4.39 -7.22 -21.94
N VAL A 761 4.20 -8.34 -21.21
CA VAL A 761 5.16 -8.79 -20.18
C VAL A 761 6.34 -9.51 -20.83
N SER A 762 6.07 -10.53 -21.67
CA SER A 762 7.11 -11.34 -22.30
C SER A 762 7.49 -10.91 -23.72
N GLY A 763 6.70 -10.03 -24.35
CA GLY A 763 6.85 -9.63 -25.74
C GLY A 763 6.40 -10.68 -26.76
N LYS A 764 5.95 -11.87 -26.31
CA LYS A 764 5.53 -12.98 -27.18
C LYS A 764 4.11 -12.79 -27.71
N THR A 765 3.84 -13.33 -28.89
CA THR A 765 2.48 -13.39 -29.45
C THR A 765 1.82 -14.71 -29.11
N PHE A 766 0.60 -14.65 -28.63
CA PHE A 766 -0.25 -15.80 -28.34
C PHE A 766 -1.45 -15.84 -29.29
N GLY A 767 -2.00 -17.04 -29.53
CA GLY A 767 -3.29 -17.23 -30.19
C GLY A 767 -4.46 -17.20 -29.20
N ALA A 768 -5.62 -17.71 -29.63
CA ALA A 768 -6.86 -17.71 -28.83
C ALA A 768 -6.76 -18.52 -27.52
N THR A 769 -5.86 -19.50 -27.44
CA THR A 769 -5.59 -20.28 -26.23
C THR A 769 -4.27 -19.84 -25.61
N VAL A 770 -4.32 -19.35 -24.37
CA VAL A 770 -3.14 -18.90 -23.62
C VAL A 770 -2.93 -19.83 -22.43
N THR A 771 -1.83 -20.59 -22.46
CA THR A 771 -1.39 -21.41 -21.32
C THR A 771 -0.14 -20.81 -20.71
N LEU A 772 -0.27 -20.39 -19.46
CA LEU A 772 0.79 -19.84 -18.64
C LEU A 772 1.60 -20.95 -17.99
N ALA A 773 2.92 -20.84 -18.07
CA ALA A 773 3.84 -21.65 -17.29
C ALA A 773 3.68 -21.35 -15.78
N PRO A 774 4.21 -22.20 -14.89
CA PRO A 774 4.32 -21.87 -13.47
C PRO A 774 4.98 -20.51 -13.24
N ALA A 775 4.51 -19.75 -12.26
CA ALA A 775 5.03 -18.42 -11.89
C ALA A 775 5.21 -17.48 -13.10
N SER A 776 4.16 -17.34 -13.93
CA SER A 776 4.17 -16.46 -15.10
C SER A 776 2.84 -15.74 -15.30
N SER A 777 2.86 -14.67 -16.08
CA SER A 777 1.69 -13.85 -16.41
C SER A 777 1.72 -13.39 -17.86
N THR A 778 0.57 -13.02 -18.38
CA THR A 778 0.42 -12.30 -19.65
C THR A 778 -0.48 -11.08 -19.46
N VAL A 779 -0.15 -9.98 -20.14
CA VAL A 779 -0.94 -8.76 -20.18
C VAL A 779 -1.11 -8.34 -21.63
N PHE A 780 -2.36 -8.26 -22.08
CA PHE A 780 -2.71 -7.84 -23.43
C PHE A 780 -3.42 -6.49 -23.39
N TYR A 781 -3.16 -5.68 -24.41
CA TYR A 781 -3.99 -4.53 -24.78
C TYR A 781 -4.81 -4.91 -26.02
N LEU A 782 -6.13 -4.87 -25.91
CA LEU A 782 -7.08 -5.29 -26.92
C LEU A 782 -7.65 -4.08 -27.67
N GLU A 783 -8.05 -4.26 -28.92
CA GLU A 783 -8.72 -3.19 -29.70
C GLU A 783 -10.11 -2.85 -29.15
N ASP A 784 -10.85 -3.82 -28.60
CA ASP A 784 -12.18 -3.61 -28.02
C ASP A 784 -12.16 -3.62 -26.47
N THR A 785 -12.99 -2.76 -25.90
CA THR A 785 -13.27 -2.67 -24.47
C THR A 785 -14.28 -3.70 -23.95
N ASN A 786 -14.96 -4.45 -24.83
CA ASN A 786 -16.03 -5.40 -24.50
C ASN A 786 -15.66 -6.87 -24.59
#